data_AF-A0AAD3M9D6-F1
#
_entry.id   AF-A0AAD3M9D6-F1
#
_cell.length_a   1.000
_cell.length_b   1.000
_cell.length_c   1.000
_cell.angle_alpha   90.00
_cell.angle_beta   90.00
_cell.angle_gamma   90.00
#
_symmetry.space_group_name_H-M   'P 1'
#
loop_
_entity.id
_entity.type
_entity.pdbx_description
1 polymer ?
#
loop_
_entity_poly.entity_id
_entity_poly.type
_entity_poly.pdbx_seq_one_letter_code
_entity_poly.pdbx_strand_id
1 'polypeptide(L)'
;MASKAVYSHRDPMLKKRDDFEDILEERRNSSDLRYALRCYAPVVYKGLCPSKAGTLKNMVLQSDQLHYVIHQVSRETGRAVDDVQEEASSILEEMAHRLQLSTVRFFAFTLSKVFKTLFRSICVNEEGIQRLQQVIQEHPVVLLPSHRSYMDFLLMSYLLYTYDLALPVIAAGMDFMGMKFVGEMLRMSGAFFIRRSFGGDKLYWAVFSEYVKTMLKNGFAPVEFFLEGTRSRTSKSLTPKLGLLNIVMDPFLKGEVFDVSLVPVSISYERILEESLYARELLGVPKPKESTSGLIKARKVLSEDYGSIHVYFGQPVSVRSLAEGRVDRCQFNLIPRHIPKKPSEDIHSFVNDSAYRLVRAQEENMVLKPWVLLASLLLQNQVSGQKRGIALDELTEQAVWLRDLSRQYGAFLHWPDHMPPSEVVSSSLSLHRGLVRISEGKVQLALEQTGGPAAPGEPRSAVTPEEELLSQAVIVLSCASYRNQALHVFLRPALLASAIHTASSNKKQEVFNSFSFLRNMFSNEFILCPGATVQDFEEACYLLVKTGALQVTQQEVLVTERGHRTLVFLTSMLDPFLQGYQVVCRFLCEEATEVLTEKQFIPAVRKFIIKHLVAGRLRYTEVLSSDLQKNSLAALLRLGAVRKIKGAEQGTLKVNTVMVNSLEDTLGGKLPTQKAVVARL
;
A
#
# COMPACT_ATOMS: atom_id res chain seq x y z
N MET A 1 -0.31 1.52 -33.11
CA MET A 1 -1.29 2.54 -32.63
C MET A 1 -1.79 2.29 -31.20
N ALA A 2 -1.44 1.19 -30.53
CA ALA A 2 -1.92 0.85 -29.18
C ALA A 2 -1.23 1.59 -28.01
N SER A 3 -0.06 2.21 -28.19
CA SER A 3 0.64 2.93 -27.09
C SER A 3 0.09 4.34 -26.81
N LYS A 4 -0.67 4.93 -27.74
CA LYS A 4 -1.27 6.28 -27.58
C LYS A 4 -2.62 6.29 -26.87
N ALA A 5 -3.29 5.14 -26.74
CA ALA A 5 -4.66 5.09 -26.22
C ALA A 5 -4.75 5.18 -24.67
N VAL A 6 -3.64 4.96 -23.95
CA VAL A 6 -3.66 4.86 -22.48
C VAL A 6 -3.51 6.23 -21.79
N TYR A 7 -3.06 7.26 -22.51
CA TYR A 7 -2.96 8.65 -22.02
C TYR A 7 -3.70 9.61 -22.95
N SER A 8 -4.93 9.26 -23.34
CA SER A 8 -5.87 10.30 -23.74
C SER A 8 -6.26 11.06 -22.47
N HIS A 9 -6.26 12.40 -22.51
CA HIS A 9 -6.92 13.25 -21.51
C HIS A 9 -8.43 12.94 -21.51
N ARG A 10 -8.81 11.75 -21.06
CA ARG A 10 -10.20 11.39 -20.81
C ARG A 10 -10.52 11.99 -19.46
N ASP A 11 -11.57 12.80 -19.44
CA ASP A 11 -12.13 13.31 -18.19
C ASP A 11 -12.33 12.11 -17.24
N PRO A 12 -11.71 12.10 -16.05
CA PRO A 12 -11.85 11.02 -15.08
C PRO A 12 -13.31 10.69 -14.76
N MET A 13 -14.22 11.66 -14.93
CA MET A 13 -15.66 11.48 -14.72
C MET A 13 -16.36 10.63 -15.79
N LEU A 14 -15.73 10.40 -16.95
CA LEU A 14 -16.34 9.62 -18.05
C LEU A 14 -16.13 8.11 -17.93
N LYS A 15 -15.42 7.64 -16.90
CA LYS A 15 -15.22 6.21 -16.68
C LYS A 15 -16.47 5.62 -16.01
N LYS A 16 -17.29 4.89 -16.79
CA LYS A 16 -18.37 4.05 -16.22
C LYS A 16 -17.72 3.10 -15.22
N ARG A 17 -18.26 3.06 -14.00
CA ARG A 17 -17.78 2.18 -12.94
C ARG A 17 -18.69 0.98 -12.80
N ASP A 18 -18.08 -0.14 -12.45
CA ASP A 18 -18.74 -1.43 -12.25
C ASP A 18 -19.70 -1.35 -11.04
N ASP A 19 -20.79 -2.10 -11.12
CA ASP A 19 -21.71 -2.31 -10.01
C ASP A 19 -21.11 -3.31 -9.00
N PHE A 20 -21.54 -3.20 -7.74
CA PHE A 20 -21.08 -4.04 -6.64
C PHE A 20 -22.21 -4.91 -6.08
N GLU A 21 -21.88 -6.17 -5.80
CA GLU A 21 -22.73 -7.14 -5.12
C GLU A 21 -22.26 -7.36 -3.67
N ASP A 22 -23.16 -7.30 -2.68
CA ASP A 22 -22.83 -7.72 -1.30
C ASP A 22 -22.94 -9.24 -1.14
N ILE A 23 -21.78 -9.90 -1.17
CA ILE A 23 -21.74 -11.35 -1.03
C ILE A 23 -22.19 -11.84 0.34
N LEU A 24 -22.19 -11.00 1.38
CA LEU A 24 -22.62 -11.41 2.72
C LEU A 24 -24.14 -11.48 2.86
N GLU A 25 -24.90 -10.81 2.00
CA GLU A 25 -26.37 -10.85 2.04
C GLU A 25 -26.89 -12.29 1.88
N GLU A 26 -26.45 -12.98 0.82
CA GLU A 26 -26.81 -14.38 0.59
C GLU A 26 -26.27 -15.31 1.71
N ARG A 27 -25.07 -15.02 2.26
CA ARG A 27 -24.45 -15.82 3.33
C ARG A 27 -25.17 -15.68 4.68
N ARG A 28 -25.85 -14.56 4.93
CA ARG A 28 -26.68 -14.38 6.13
C ARG A 28 -27.96 -15.22 6.06
N ASN A 29 -28.45 -15.47 4.85
CA ASN A 29 -29.68 -16.21 4.59
C ASN A 29 -29.46 -17.71 4.30
N SER A 30 -28.21 -18.19 4.41
CA SER A 30 -27.86 -19.58 4.12
C SER A 30 -26.98 -20.22 5.20
N SER A 31 -27.00 -21.56 5.27
CA SER A 31 -26.19 -22.32 6.23
C SER A 31 -24.71 -22.27 5.87
N ASP A 32 -23.87 -21.85 6.82
CA ASP A 32 -22.41 -21.84 6.67
C ASP A 32 -21.84 -23.22 6.37
N LEU A 33 -22.46 -24.27 6.94
CA LEU A 33 -22.03 -25.65 6.71
C LEU A 33 -22.38 -26.08 5.28
N ARG A 34 -23.58 -25.75 4.81
CA ARG A 34 -24.00 -26.04 3.42
C ARG A 34 -23.12 -25.29 2.43
N TYR A 35 -22.80 -24.03 2.71
CA TYR A 35 -21.87 -23.23 1.92
C TYR A 35 -20.48 -23.87 1.85
N ALA A 36 -19.92 -24.24 3.00
CA ALA A 36 -18.59 -24.84 3.06
C ALA A 36 -18.52 -26.23 2.41
N LEU A 37 -19.62 -26.99 2.41
CA LEU A 37 -19.65 -28.34 1.84
C LEU A 37 -20.18 -28.39 0.40
N ARG A 38 -20.42 -27.25 -0.23
CA ARG A 38 -20.94 -27.22 -1.60
C ARG A 38 -20.00 -27.91 -2.60
N CYS A 39 -20.58 -28.23 -3.75
CA CYS A 39 -19.79 -28.67 -4.91
C CYS A 39 -18.84 -27.53 -5.31
N TYR A 40 -17.57 -27.86 -5.51
CA TYR A 40 -16.53 -26.91 -5.88
C TYR A 40 -15.78 -27.55 -7.05
N ALA A 41 -16.00 -27.03 -8.24
CA ALA A 41 -15.52 -27.60 -9.49
C ALA A 41 -15.01 -26.48 -10.40
N PRO A 42 -14.00 -25.70 -9.93
CA PRO A 42 -13.54 -24.52 -10.65
C PRO A 42 -12.95 -24.90 -11.99
N VAL A 43 -13.26 -24.10 -13.01
CA VAL A 43 -12.59 -24.20 -14.31
C VAL A 43 -11.19 -23.60 -14.18
N VAL A 44 -10.20 -24.34 -14.67
CA VAL A 44 -8.79 -23.96 -14.69
C VAL A 44 -8.35 -23.74 -16.14
N TYR A 45 -7.23 -23.04 -16.33
CA TYR A 45 -6.60 -22.79 -17.64
C TYR A 45 -6.63 -24.06 -18.53
N LYS A 46 -7.24 -23.92 -19.72
CA LYS A 46 -7.42 -24.99 -20.72
C LYS A 46 -8.14 -26.26 -20.22
N GLY A 47 -8.95 -26.18 -19.16
CA GLY A 47 -9.64 -27.33 -18.60
C GLY A 47 -8.69 -28.39 -18.01
N LEU A 48 -7.47 -27.99 -17.65
CA LEU A 48 -6.49 -28.88 -17.05
C LEU A 48 -6.94 -29.34 -15.66
N CYS A 49 -6.65 -30.59 -15.32
CA CYS A 49 -6.87 -31.08 -13.96
C CYS A 49 -5.84 -30.48 -13.00
N PRO A 50 -6.26 -29.92 -11.84
CA PRO A 50 -5.33 -29.51 -10.79
C PRO A 50 -4.38 -30.66 -10.42
N SER A 51 -3.08 -30.38 -10.46
CA SER A 51 -2.04 -31.37 -10.19
C SER A 51 -1.88 -31.62 -8.69
N LYS A 52 -1.55 -32.86 -8.32
CA LYS A 52 -1.18 -33.17 -6.93
C LYS A 52 0.14 -32.49 -6.59
N ALA A 53 0.28 -32.02 -5.35
CA ALA A 53 1.50 -31.34 -4.89
C ALA A 53 2.79 -32.15 -5.16
N GLY A 54 2.75 -33.48 -5.02
CA GLY A 54 3.92 -34.33 -5.33
C GLY A 54 4.33 -34.31 -6.80
N THR A 55 3.37 -34.30 -7.72
CA THR A 55 3.65 -34.21 -9.17
C THR A 55 4.29 -32.88 -9.53
N LEU A 56 3.79 -31.78 -8.96
CA LEU A 56 4.41 -30.46 -9.11
C LEU A 56 5.85 -30.45 -8.61
N LYS A 57 6.12 -30.99 -7.41
CA LYS A 57 7.47 -31.02 -6.85
C LYS A 57 8.42 -31.81 -7.75
N ASN A 58 7.97 -32.95 -8.27
CA ASN A 58 8.75 -33.74 -9.21
C ASN A 58 9.08 -32.97 -10.49
N MET A 59 8.12 -32.21 -11.05
CA MET A 59 8.36 -31.37 -12.23
C MET A 59 9.42 -30.30 -11.98
N VAL A 60 9.43 -29.69 -10.79
CA VAL A 60 10.43 -28.69 -10.40
C VAL A 60 11.81 -29.34 -10.28
N LEU A 61 11.90 -30.48 -9.57
CA LEU A 61 13.14 -31.22 -9.35
C LEU A 61 13.75 -31.76 -10.64
N GLN A 62 12.93 -32.09 -11.63
CA GLN A 62 13.35 -32.60 -12.93
C GLN A 62 13.61 -31.50 -13.97
N SER A 63 13.46 -30.22 -13.60
CA SER A 63 13.63 -29.12 -14.55
C SER A 63 15.10 -28.94 -14.97
N ASP A 64 15.31 -28.68 -16.26
CA ASP A 64 16.64 -28.41 -16.81
C ASP A 64 17.30 -27.20 -16.13
N GLN A 65 16.51 -26.18 -15.78
CA GLN A 65 17.01 -24.97 -15.13
C GLN A 65 17.58 -25.30 -13.75
N LEU A 66 16.89 -26.12 -12.96
CA LEU A 66 17.35 -26.50 -11.64
C LEU A 66 18.58 -27.42 -11.72
N HIS A 67 18.57 -28.42 -12.59
CA HIS A 67 19.75 -29.28 -12.80
C HIS A 67 20.99 -28.47 -13.19
N TYR A 68 20.85 -27.49 -14.09
CA TYR A 68 21.95 -26.59 -14.46
C TYR A 68 22.52 -25.85 -13.24
N VAL A 69 21.65 -25.25 -12.42
CA VAL A 69 22.09 -24.50 -11.23
C VAL A 69 22.70 -25.43 -10.19
N ILE A 70 22.19 -26.65 -10.03
CA ILE A 70 22.74 -27.64 -9.09
C ILE A 70 24.15 -28.04 -9.49
N HIS A 71 24.40 -28.32 -10.78
CA HIS A 71 25.75 -28.57 -11.27
C HIS A 71 26.66 -27.35 -11.10
N GLN A 72 26.15 -26.14 -11.29
CA GLN A 72 26.92 -24.91 -11.07
C GLN A 72 27.30 -24.74 -9.59
N VAL A 73 26.34 -24.88 -8.67
CA VAL A 73 26.58 -24.74 -7.22
C VAL A 73 27.50 -25.86 -6.71
N SER A 74 27.33 -27.09 -7.20
CA SER A 74 28.24 -28.22 -6.91
C SER A 74 29.68 -27.89 -7.32
N ARG A 75 29.88 -27.36 -8.53
CA ARG A 75 31.21 -26.93 -9.01
C ARG A 75 31.81 -25.77 -8.20
N GLU A 76 31.00 -24.78 -7.85
CA GLU A 76 31.45 -23.60 -7.10
C GLU A 76 31.78 -23.92 -5.63
N THR A 77 31.07 -24.89 -5.03
CA THR A 77 31.23 -25.23 -3.60
C THR A 77 32.06 -26.48 -3.34
N GLY A 78 32.31 -27.31 -4.37
CA GLY A 78 33.00 -28.60 -4.25
C GLY A 78 32.16 -29.74 -3.64
N ARG A 79 30.86 -29.50 -3.37
CA ARG A 79 29.94 -30.52 -2.83
C ARG A 79 29.49 -31.50 -3.91
N ALA A 80 29.18 -32.73 -3.51
CA ALA A 80 28.63 -33.73 -4.43
C ALA A 80 27.28 -33.25 -5.00
N VAL A 81 26.99 -33.61 -6.24
CA VAL A 81 25.73 -33.22 -6.92
C VAL A 81 24.52 -33.72 -6.14
N ASP A 82 24.59 -34.94 -5.61
CA ASP A 82 23.52 -35.57 -4.84
C ASP A 82 23.20 -34.79 -3.56
N ASP A 83 24.22 -34.28 -2.84
CA ASP A 83 24.02 -33.46 -1.63
C ASP A 83 23.30 -32.14 -1.94
N VAL A 84 23.61 -31.54 -3.09
CA VAL A 84 23.00 -30.28 -3.54
C VAL A 84 21.56 -30.52 -4.04
N GLN A 85 21.32 -31.67 -4.68
CA GLN A 85 19.96 -32.12 -5.08
C GLN A 85 19.08 -32.38 -3.85
N GLU A 86 19.62 -33.03 -2.81
CA GLU A 86 18.90 -33.26 -1.55
C GLU A 86 18.56 -31.94 -0.85
N GLU A 87 19.49 -30.97 -0.84
CA GLU A 87 19.23 -29.63 -0.34
C GLU A 87 18.13 -28.92 -1.14
N ALA A 88 18.15 -29.02 -2.47
CA ALA A 88 17.10 -28.47 -3.33
C ALA A 88 15.72 -29.07 -3.01
N SER A 89 15.67 -30.38 -2.77
CA SER A 89 14.46 -31.10 -2.35
C SER A 89 13.96 -30.62 -0.98
N SER A 90 14.87 -30.46 0.00
CA SER A 90 14.54 -29.93 1.33
C SER A 90 13.99 -28.51 1.27
N ILE A 91 14.62 -27.64 0.48
CA ILE A 91 14.15 -26.26 0.22
C ILE A 91 12.75 -26.28 -0.38
N LEU A 92 12.51 -27.16 -1.36
CA LEU A 92 11.22 -27.30 -2.02
C LEU A 92 10.13 -27.81 -1.07
N GLU A 93 10.44 -28.79 -0.22
CA GLU A 93 9.54 -29.29 0.81
C GLU A 93 9.19 -28.24 1.87
N GLU A 94 10.17 -27.41 2.27
CA GLU A 94 9.96 -26.30 3.21
C GLU A 94 8.96 -25.28 2.65
N MET A 95 9.15 -24.88 1.38
CA MET A 95 8.40 -23.78 0.77
C MET A 95 7.05 -24.18 0.19
N ALA A 96 6.92 -25.38 -0.40
CA ALA A 96 5.81 -25.69 -1.29
C ALA A 96 4.46 -25.74 -0.58
N HIS A 97 3.42 -25.36 -1.32
CA HIS A 97 2.04 -25.47 -0.85
C HIS A 97 1.57 -26.94 -0.84
N ARG A 98 0.50 -27.22 -0.07
CA ARG A 98 -0.12 -28.54 0.02
C ARG A 98 -1.64 -28.44 -0.02
N LEU A 99 -2.20 -27.86 -1.08
CA LEU A 99 -3.64 -27.57 -1.16
C LEU A 99 -4.49 -28.81 -0.85
N GLN A 100 -5.39 -28.69 0.13
CA GLN A 100 -6.34 -29.71 0.53
C GLN A 100 -7.74 -29.11 0.65
N LEU A 101 -8.69 -29.67 -0.09
CA LEU A 101 -10.06 -29.17 -0.11
C LEU A 101 -10.73 -29.24 1.27
N SER A 102 -10.42 -30.24 2.10
CA SER A 102 -10.94 -30.32 3.48
C SER A 102 -10.59 -29.08 4.31
N THR A 103 -9.33 -28.65 4.26
CA THR A 103 -8.82 -27.45 4.95
C THR A 103 -9.43 -26.18 4.37
N VAL A 104 -9.54 -26.09 3.04
CA VAL A 104 -10.23 -25.00 2.36
C VAL A 104 -11.67 -24.87 2.85
N ARG A 105 -12.41 -25.98 2.94
CA ARG A 105 -13.80 -26.00 3.41
C ARG A 105 -13.91 -25.57 4.88
N PHE A 106 -12.94 -25.97 5.71
CA PHE A 106 -12.84 -25.46 7.08
C PHE A 106 -12.66 -23.93 7.12
N PHE A 107 -11.79 -23.37 6.26
CA PHE A 107 -11.65 -21.91 6.14
C PHE A 107 -12.93 -21.27 5.60
N ALA A 108 -13.58 -21.83 4.58
CA ALA A 108 -14.85 -21.32 4.06
C ALA A 108 -15.93 -21.22 5.15
N PHE A 109 -16.04 -22.25 6.00
CA PHE A 109 -16.96 -22.25 7.15
C PHE A 109 -16.60 -21.20 8.19
N THR A 110 -15.34 -21.17 8.63
CA THR A 110 -14.89 -20.28 9.71
C THR A 110 -14.87 -18.82 9.29
N LEU A 111 -14.37 -18.52 8.09
CA LEU A 111 -14.33 -17.16 7.53
C LEU A 111 -15.74 -16.63 7.26
N SER A 112 -16.68 -17.45 6.78
CA SER A 112 -18.09 -17.01 6.64
C SER A 112 -18.66 -16.48 7.95
N LYS A 113 -18.40 -17.18 9.07
CA LYS A 113 -18.84 -16.73 10.40
C LYS A 113 -18.12 -15.47 10.87
N VAL A 114 -16.82 -15.40 10.66
CA VAL A 114 -16.01 -14.24 11.04
C VAL A 114 -16.45 -13.01 10.27
N PHE A 115 -16.61 -13.12 8.95
CA PHE A 115 -16.99 -12.00 8.09
C PHE A 115 -18.41 -11.49 8.36
N LYS A 116 -19.39 -12.38 8.56
CA LYS A 116 -20.75 -11.98 8.94
C LYS A 116 -20.82 -11.27 10.29
N THR A 117 -19.92 -11.62 11.21
CA THR A 117 -19.84 -11.01 12.54
C THR A 117 -19.16 -9.65 12.51
N LEU A 118 -18.05 -9.51 11.77
CA LEU A 118 -17.23 -8.29 11.76
C LEU A 118 -17.75 -7.19 10.83
N PHE A 119 -18.33 -7.57 9.68
CA PHE A 119 -18.62 -6.64 8.59
C PHE A 119 -20.12 -6.59 8.28
N ARG A 120 -20.59 -5.38 7.99
CA ARG A 120 -21.95 -5.10 7.49
C ARG A 120 -22.13 -5.57 6.06
N SER A 121 -21.09 -5.50 5.22
CA SER A 121 -21.12 -6.01 3.85
C SER A 121 -19.70 -6.27 3.32
N ILE A 122 -19.62 -7.17 2.34
CA ILE A 122 -18.42 -7.35 1.49
C ILE A 122 -18.89 -7.18 0.05
N CYS A 123 -18.63 -5.99 -0.48
CA CYS A 123 -19.06 -5.59 -1.81
C CYS A 123 -17.98 -5.96 -2.84
N VAL A 124 -18.34 -6.72 -3.87
CA VAL A 124 -17.41 -7.14 -4.95
C VAL A 124 -17.93 -6.69 -6.30
N ASN A 125 -17.07 -6.18 -7.17
CA ASN A 125 -17.51 -5.72 -8.50
C ASN A 125 -17.80 -6.89 -9.45
N GLU A 126 -19.04 -6.98 -9.94
CA GLU A 126 -19.51 -8.13 -10.73
C GLU A 126 -18.77 -8.26 -12.07
N GLU A 127 -18.63 -7.15 -12.81
CA GLU A 127 -17.94 -7.16 -14.11
C GLU A 127 -16.48 -7.60 -13.97
N GLY A 128 -15.83 -7.29 -12.84
CA GLY A 128 -14.47 -7.73 -12.55
C GLY A 128 -14.36 -9.24 -12.36
N ILE A 129 -15.33 -9.84 -11.67
CA ILE A 129 -15.41 -11.30 -11.52
C ILE A 129 -15.64 -11.98 -12.87
N GLN A 130 -16.53 -11.44 -13.70
CA GLN A 130 -16.79 -11.97 -15.05
C GLN A 130 -15.53 -11.93 -15.93
N ARG A 131 -14.79 -10.82 -15.91
CA ARG A 131 -13.50 -10.71 -16.63
C ARG A 131 -12.47 -11.72 -16.11
N LEU A 132 -12.40 -11.92 -14.79
CA LEU A 132 -11.52 -12.92 -14.19
C LEU A 132 -11.91 -14.35 -14.60
N GLN A 133 -13.20 -14.68 -14.61
CA GLN A 133 -13.73 -15.97 -15.06
C GLN A 133 -13.38 -16.29 -16.53
N GLN A 134 -13.33 -15.27 -17.40
CA GLN A 134 -12.91 -15.45 -18.80
C GLN A 134 -11.40 -15.70 -18.88
N VAL A 135 -10.61 -14.81 -18.28
CA VAL A 135 -9.15 -14.84 -18.42
C VAL A 135 -8.52 -16.07 -17.77
N ILE A 136 -9.06 -16.57 -16.67
CA ILE A 136 -8.53 -17.77 -15.98
C ILE A 136 -8.60 -19.03 -16.85
N GLN A 137 -9.51 -19.07 -17.84
CA GLN A 137 -9.64 -20.17 -18.79
C GLN A 137 -8.64 -20.04 -19.95
N GLU A 138 -8.32 -18.80 -20.33
CA GLU A 138 -7.52 -18.49 -21.50
C GLU A 138 -6.02 -18.41 -21.23
N HIS A 139 -5.59 -17.87 -20.09
CA HIS A 139 -4.19 -17.57 -19.77
C HIS A 139 -3.86 -17.84 -18.29
N PRO A 140 -2.61 -18.15 -17.92
CA PRO A 140 -2.18 -18.15 -16.52
C PRO A 140 -2.44 -16.79 -15.86
N VAL A 141 -3.05 -16.81 -14.68
CA VAL A 141 -3.46 -15.62 -13.93
C VAL A 141 -2.53 -15.36 -12.75
N VAL A 142 -2.18 -14.09 -12.56
CA VAL A 142 -1.51 -13.58 -11.38
C VAL A 142 -2.40 -12.53 -10.72
N LEU A 143 -2.85 -12.80 -9.51
CA LEU A 143 -3.62 -11.87 -8.69
C LEU A 143 -2.68 -10.95 -7.91
N LEU A 144 -2.90 -9.65 -8.02
CA LEU A 144 -2.08 -8.61 -7.40
C LEU A 144 -2.97 -7.74 -6.50
N PRO A 145 -3.36 -8.23 -5.31
CA PRO A 145 -4.10 -7.43 -4.34
C PRO A 145 -3.26 -6.33 -3.69
N SER A 146 -3.92 -5.23 -3.28
CA SER A 146 -3.36 -4.24 -2.36
C SER A 146 -3.19 -4.84 -0.96
N HIS A 147 -2.15 -4.44 -0.21
CA HIS A 147 -1.88 -5.05 1.11
C HIS A 147 -2.08 -4.10 2.29
N ARG A 148 -3.19 -4.26 3.02
CA ARG A 148 -3.61 -3.40 4.14
C ARG A 148 -3.85 -4.20 5.43
N SER A 149 -4.39 -5.43 5.36
CA SER A 149 -4.73 -6.24 6.53
C SER A 149 -4.13 -7.65 6.47
N TYR A 150 -4.03 -8.33 7.61
CA TYR A 150 -3.81 -9.78 7.63
C TYR A 150 -4.97 -10.56 6.99
N MET A 151 -6.13 -9.93 6.82
CA MET A 151 -7.30 -10.56 6.20
C MET A 151 -7.23 -10.61 4.67
N ASP A 152 -6.35 -9.83 4.01
CA ASP A 152 -6.40 -9.65 2.56
C ASP A 152 -6.31 -10.98 1.78
N PHE A 153 -5.32 -11.82 2.07
CA PHE A 153 -5.13 -13.09 1.35
C PHE A 153 -6.20 -14.14 1.69
N LEU A 154 -6.74 -14.09 2.92
CA LEU A 154 -7.87 -14.93 3.33
C LEU A 154 -9.15 -14.50 2.61
N LEU A 155 -9.36 -13.19 2.47
CA LEU A 155 -10.47 -12.61 1.75
C LEU A 155 -10.40 -12.99 0.28
N MET A 156 -9.24 -12.84 -0.37
CA MET A 156 -9.06 -13.27 -1.77
C MET A 156 -9.43 -14.74 -1.97
N SER A 157 -8.89 -15.63 -1.16
CA SER A 157 -9.23 -17.07 -1.23
C SER A 157 -10.71 -17.33 -0.97
N TYR A 158 -11.32 -16.63 -0.02
CA TYR A 158 -12.74 -16.74 0.29
C TYR A 158 -13.61 -16.27 -0.88
N LEU A 159 -13.27 -15.17 -1.55
CA LEU A 159 -13.97 -14.67 -2.73
C LEU A 159 -13.85 -15.65 -3.89
N LEU A 160 -12.65 -16.12 -4.20
CA LEU A 160 -12.44 -17.08 -5.29
C LEU A 160 -13.19 -18.38 -5.03
N TYR A 161 -13.17 -18.87 -3.79
CA TYR A 161 -14.06 -19.96 -3.41
C TYR A 161 -15.51 -19.57 -3.69
N THR A 162 -16.02 -18.45 -3.14
CA THR A 162 -17.41 -17.94 -3.29
C THR A 162 -17.92 -18.02 -4.72
N TYR A 163 -17.12 -17.55 -5.69
CA TYR A 163 -17.48 -17.50 -7.11
C TYR A 163 -17.12 -18.77 -7.92
N ASP A 164 -16.80 -19.88 -7.26
CA ASP A 164 -16.38 -21.17 -7.89
C ASP A 164 -15.19 -21.01 -8.85
N LEU A 165 -14.26 -20.12 -8.48
CA LEU A 165 -13.01 -19.87 -9.18
C LEU A 165 -11.85 -20.65 -8.54
N ALA A 166 -10.85 -21.00 -9.35
CA ALA A 166 -9.70 -21.76 -8.86
C ALA A 166 -8.93 -20.96 -7.80
N LEU A 167 -8.79 -21.55 -6.61
CA LEU A 167 -8.07 -20.96 -5.49
C LEU A 167 -6.62 -20.61 -5.85
N PRO A 168 -6.13 -19.46 -5.36
CA PRO A 168 -4.77 -19.05 -5.64
C PRO A 168 -3.76 -19.80 -4.78
N VAL A 169 -2.55 -19.95 -5.29
CA VAL A 169 -1.36 -20.26 -4.48
C VAL A 169 -0.70 -18.94 -4.06
N ILE A 170 -0.49 -18.78 -2.76
CA ILE A 170 -0.23 -17.46 -2.15
C ILE A 170 1.22 -17.40 -1.69
N ALA A 171 1.95 -16.37 -2.14
CA ALA A 171 3.29 -16.09 -1.63
C ALA A 171 3.21 -15.54 -0.20
N ALA A 172 3.59 -16.34 0.80
CA ALA A 172 3.51 -16.00 2.21
C ALA A 172 4.90 -15.88 2.83
N GLY A 173 5.12 -14.89 3.70
CA GLY A 173 6.40 -14.77 4.42
C GLY A 173 6.61 -15.93 5.40
N MET A 174 7.86 -16.39 5.57
CA MET A 174 8.19 -17.47 6.53
C MET A 174 7.83 -17.16 7.99
N ASP A 175 7.57 -15.92 8.37
CA ASP A 175 7.18 -15.56 9.74
C ASP A 175 5.93 -16.35 10.20
N PHE A 176 5.03 -16.71 9.27
CA PHE A 176 3.85 -17.55 9.54
C PHE A 176 4.20 -18.99 9.89
N MET A 177 5.35 -19.53 9.44
CA MET A 177 5.81 -20.87 9.82
C MET A 177 6.17 -20.97 11.30
N GLY A 178 6.47 -19.84 11.95
CA GLY A 178 6.67 -19.79 13.40
C GLY A 178 5.44 -20.26 14.20
N MET A 179 4.24 -20.17 13.61
CA MET A 179 2.99 -20.63 14.19
C MET A 179 2.61 -22.01 13.65
N LYS A 180 3.29 -23.08 14.10
CA LYS A 180 3.17 -24.45 13.55
C LYS A 180 1.77 -24.87 13.06
N PHE A 181 0.74 -24.74 13.90
CA PHE A 181 -0.63 -25.13 13.53
C PHE A 181 -1.24 -24.23 12.43
N VAL A 182 -1.16 -22.91 12.60
CA VAL A 182 -1.74 -21.97 11.63
C VAL A 182 -0.94 -21.98 10.33
N GLY A 183 0.39 -22.02 10.41
CA GLY A 183 1.27 -22.14 9.24
C GLY A 183 0.96 -23.38 8.42
N GLU A 184 0.74 -24.53 9.05
CA GLU A 184 0.35 -25.75 8.32
C GLU A 184 -1.05 -25.65 7.71
N MET A 185 -2.03 -25.08 8.43
CA MET A 185 -3.36 -24.82 7.87
C MET A 185 -3.30 -23.89 6.64
N LEU A 186 -2.46 -22.85 6.68
CA LEU A 186 -2.22 -21.96 5.56
C LEU A 186 -1.54 -22.68 4.38
N ARG A 187 -0.52 -23.52 4.65
CA ARG A 187 0.11 -24.38 3.64
C ARG A 187 -0.91 -25.27 2.95
N MET A 188 -1.79 -25.88 3.75
CA MET A 188 -2.88 -26.73 3.29
C MET A 188 -3.99 -25.98 2.54
N SER A 189 -3.95 -24.64 2.56
CA SER A 189 -4.92 -23.78 1.89
C SER A 189 -4.32 -23.04 0.68
N GLY A 190 -3.07 -23.32 0.30
CA GLY A 190 -2.44 -22.75 -0.89
C GLY A 190 -1.23 -21.85 -0.61
N ALA A 191 -0.88 -21.59 0.64
CA ALA A 191 0.31 -20.78 0.95
C ALA A 191 1.60 -21.52 0.62
N PHE A 192 2.52 -20.84 -0.09
CA PHE A 192 3.91 -21.24 -0.22
C PHE A 192 4.83 -20.20 0.42
N PHE A 193 5.86 -20.65 1.14
CA PHE A 193 6.61 -19.78 2.04
C PHE A 193 7.90 -19.23 1.41
N ILE A 194 8.09 -17.91 1.53
CA ILE A 194 9.25 -17.17 1.03
C ILE A 194 10.11 -16.61 2.18
N ARG A 195 11.43 -16.80 2.07
CA ARG A 195 12.43 -16.24 3.00
C ARG A 195 12.44 -14.70 2.91
N ARG A 196 12.64 -14.01 4.04
CA ARG A 196 12.69 -12.53 4.08
C ARG A 196 13.93 -11.93 3.38
N SER A 197 15.01 -12.70 3.32
CA SER A 197 16.24 -12.36 2.60
C SER A 197 16.82 -13.62 2.00
N PHE A 198 17.31 -13.52 0.77
CA PHE A 198 17.92 -14.64 0.06
C PHE A 198 19.44 -14.65 0.18
N GLY A 199 20.07 -13.60 0.70
CA GLY A 199 21.52 -13.60 1.01
C GLY A 199 22.48 -13.98 -0.12
N GLY A 200 22.04 -13.91 -1.39
CA GLY A 200 22.83 -14.41 -2.53
C GLY A 200 22.77 -15.93 -2.74
N ASP A 201 21.91 -16.64 -2.02
CA ASP A 201 21.66 -18.08 -2.15
C ASP A 201 21.07 -18.41 -3.54
N LYS A 202 21.97 -18.82 -4.45
CA LYS A 202 21.66 -19.16 -5.84
C LYS A 202 20.72 -20.36 -5.92
N LEU A 203 20.91 -21.37 -5.05
CA LEU A 203 20.13 -22.60 -5.08
C LEU A 203 18.69 -22.33 -4.64
N TYR A 204 18.50 -21.63 -3.52
CA TYR A 204 17.17 -21.26 -3.05
C TYR A 204 16.42 -20.45 -4.11
N TRP A 205 17.06 -19.46 -4.72
CA TRP A 205 16.42 -18.65 -5.77
C TRP A 205 16.04 -19.49 -7.00
N ALA A 206 16.88 -20.44 -7.40
CA ALA A 206 16.57 -21.33 -8.52
C ALA A 206 15.37 -22.22 -8.22
N VAL A 207 15.33 -22.88 -7.05
CA VAL A 207 14.20 -23.71 -6.62
C VAL A 207 12.92 -22.88 -6.53
N PHE A 208 12.98 -21.73 -5.86
CA PHE A 208 11.83 -20.84 -5.68
C PHE A 208 11.29 -20.31 -7.01
N SER A 209 12.17 -19.81 -7.88
CA SER A 209 11.76 -19.25 -9.16
C SER A 209 11.17 -20.33 -10.08
N GLU A 210 11.76 -21.52 -10.11
CA GLU A 210 11.24 -22.61 -10.93
C GLU A 210 9.90 -23.14 -10.43
N TYR A 211 9.70 -23.20 -9.10
CA TYR A 211 8.42 -23.55 -8.52
C TYR A 211 7.28 -22.63 -8.99
N VAL A 212 7.48 -21.32 -8.92
CA VAL A 212 6.47 -20.33 -9.37
C VAL A 212 6.28 -20.40 -10.89
N LYS A 213 7.36 -20.52 -11.68
CA LYS A 213 7.25 -20.67 -13.15
C LYS A 213 6.50 -21.94 -13.53
N THR A 214 6.74 -23.04 -12.83
CA THR A 214 6.07 -24.32 -13.08
C THR A 214 4.56 -24.22 -12.86
N MET A 215 4.12 -23.46 -11.86
CA MET A 215 2.68 -23.16 -11.67
C MET A 215 2.08 -22.46 -12.88
N LEU A 216 2.76 -21.44 -13.41
CA LEU A 216 2.28 -20.64 -14.53
C LEU A 216 2.33 -21.42 -15.86
N LYS A 217 3.43 -22.11 -16.14
CA LYS A 217 3.62 -22.91 -17.37
C LYS A 217 2.53 -23.96 -17.55
N ASN A 218 2.15 -24.61 -16.45
CA ASN A 218 1.13 -25.65 -16.45
C ASN A 218 -0.26 -25.14 -16.09
N GLY A 219 -0.39 -23.86 -15.68
CA GLY A 219 -1.63 -23.24 -15.23
C GLY A 219 -2.36 -24.00 -14.13
N PHE A 220 -1.65 -24.61 -13.17
CA PHE A 220 -2.29 -25.44 -12.14
C PHE A 220 -3.18 -24.66 -11.17
N ALA A 221 -2.84 -23.39 -10.92
CA ALA A 221 -3.59 -22.48 -10.07
C ALA A 221 -3.18 -21.03 -10.39
N PRO A 222 -4.04 -20.03 -10.14
CA PRO A 222 -3.62 -18.64 -10.09
C PRO A 222 -2.53 -18.42 -9.04
N VAL A 223 -1.60 -17.51 -9.31
CA VAL A 223 -0.58 -17.12 -8.33
C VAL A 223 -1.01 -15.79 -7.69
N GLU A 224 -0.99 -15.71 -6.36
CA GLU A 224 -1.27 -14.47 -5.62
C GLU A 224 -0.02 -13.96 -4.91
N PHE A 225 0.27 -12.67 -5.09
CA PHE A 225 1.23 -11.96 -4.25
C PHE A 225 0.99 -10.46 -4.22
N PHE A 226 1.50 -9.82 -3.17
CA PHE A 226 1.40 -8.38 -2.98
C PHE A 226 2.59 -7.67 -3.63
N LEU A 227 2.35 -6.81 -4.62
CA LEU A 227 3.40 -6.02 -5.29
C LEU A 227 4.23 -5.21 -4.29
N GLU A 228 3.60 -4.71 -3.23
CA GLU A 228 4.20 -3.91 -2.16
C GLU A 228 5.21 -4.71 -1.30
N GLY A 229 5.07 -6.05 -1.27
CA GLY A 229 5.90 -6.97 -0.48
C GLY A 229 5.66 -6.95 1.04
N THR A 230 4.95 -5.96 1.57
CA THR A 230 4.55 -5.86 2.99
C THR A 230 3.26 -5.06 3.13
N ARG A 231 2.56 -5.21 4.25
CA ARG A 231 1.37 -4.40 4.58
C ARG A 231 1.76 -2.96 4.84
N SER A 232 0.98 -2.04 4.30
CA SER A 232 1.11 -0.62 4.64
C SER A 232 0.57 -0.33 6.03
N ARG A 233 1.38 0.30 6.89
CA ARG A 233 0.96 0.77 8.23
C ARG A 233 0.30 2.14 8.18
N THR A 234 0.45 2.84 7.06
CA THR A 234 -0.05 4.20 6.83
C THR A 234 -1.20 4.22 5.83
N SER A 235 -1.64 3.05 5.36
CA SER A 235 -2.64 2.83 4.29
C SER A 235 -2.31 3.44 2.92
N LYS A 236 -1.11 4.04 2.75
CA LYS A 236 -0.57 4.43 1.44
C LYS A 236 -0.10 3.20 0.66
N SER A 237 -0.20 3.23 -0.66
CA SER A 237 0.49 2.26 -1.51
C SER A 237 2.00 2.39 -1.37
N LEU A 238 2.70 1.25 -1.29
CA LEU A 238 4.16 1.22 -1.17
C LEU A 238 4.85 0.99 -2.51
N THR A 239 6.11 1.42 -2.61
CA THR A 239 6.93 1.18 -3.80
C THR A 239 6.99 -0.33 -4.12
N PRO A 240 6.69 -0.74 -5.36
CA PRO A 240 6.61 -2.16 -5.69
C PRO A 240 7.98 -2.86 -5.62
N LYS A 241 7.94 -4.15 -5.24
CA LYS A 241 9.09 -5.07 -5.24
C LYS A 241 9.06 -5.93 -6.50
N LEU A 242 10.11 -5.85 -7.30
CA LEU A 242 10.13 -6.45 -8.64
C LEU A 242 10.43 -7.96 -8.64
N GLY A 243 10.87 -8.56 -7.53
CA GLY A 243 11.38 -9.93 -7.50
C GLY A 243 10.40 -10.97 -8.05
N LEU A 244 9.21 -11.08 -7.44
CA LEU A 244 8.16 -11.99 -7.91
C LEU A 244 7.61 -11.59 -9.28
N LEU A 245 7.50 -10.28 -9.55
CA LEU A 245 7.02 -9.79 -10.83
C LEU A 245 7.92 -10.21 -12.00
N ASN A 246 9.24 -10.15 -11.82
CA ASN A 246 10.21 -10.69 -12.79
C ASN A 246 9.99 -12.19 -13.02
N ILE A 247 9.80 -12.98 -11.95
CA ILE A 247 9.61 -14.43 -12.05
C ILE A 247 8.34 -14.76 -12.84
N VAL A 248 7.22 -14.06 -12.60
CA VAL A 248 5.95 -14.36 -13.28
C VAL A 248 5.90 -13.87 -14.72
N MET A 249 6.70 -12.86 -15.08
CA MET A 249 6.82 -12.39 -16.47
C MET A 249 7.80 -13.24 -17.30
N ASP A 250 8.78 -13.90 -16.66
CA ASP A 250 9.83 -14.68 -17.34
C ASP A 250 9.30 -15.76 -18.30
N PRO A 251 8.27 -16.58 -17.95
CA PRO A 251 7.71 -17.57 -18.86
C PRO A 251 7.20 -16.97 -20.18
N PHE A 252 6.60 -15.78 -20.15
CA PHE A 252 6.16 -15.10 -21.36
C PHE A 252 7.36 -14.58 -22.16
N LEU A 253 8.33 -13.94 -21.49
CA LEU A 253 9.51 -13.36 -22.13
C LEU A 253 10.32 -14.43 -22.88
N LYS A 254 10.47 -15.61 -22.27
CA LYS A 254 11.13 -16.80 -22.86
C LYS A 254 10.26 -17.58 -23.85
N GLY A 255 8.98 -17.23 -24.00
CA GLY A 255 8.05 -17.92 -24.89
C GLY A 255 7.67 -19.33 -24.44
N GLU A 256 7.70 -19.60 -23.14
CA GLU A 256 7.20 -20.84 -22.53
C GLU A 256 5.67 -20.82 -22.38
N VAL A 257 5.07 -19.63 -22.29
CA VAL A 257 3.62 -19.41 -22.34
C VAL A 257 3.28 -18.35 -23.37
N PHE A 258 2.05 -18.41 -23.89
CA PHE A 258 1.57 -17.44 -24.89
C PHE A 258 1.40 -16.05 -24.29
N ASP A 259 0.86 -15.98 -23.07
CA ASP A 259 0.66 -14.76 -22.30
C ASP A 259 0.55 -15.08 -20.80
N VAL A 260 0.62 -14.06 -19.96
CA VAL A 260 0.31 -14.08 -18.52
C VAL A 260 -0.59 -12.88 -18.24
N SER A 261 -1.68 -13.10 -17.50
CA SER A 261 -2.62 -12.03 -17.16
C SER A 261 -2.42 -11.55 -15.73
N LEU A 262 -2.02 -10.29 -15.58
CA LEU A 262 -1.82 -9.64 -14.29
C LEU A 262 -3.10 -8.91 -13.88
N VAL A 263 -3.72 -9.31 -12.77
CA VAL A 263 -5.00 -8.76 -12.31
C VAL A 263 -4.77 -7.90 -11.08
N PRO A 264 -4.74 -6.56 -11.21
CA PRO A 264 -4.67 -5.67 -10.05
C PRO A 264 -6.00 -5.73 -9.28
N VAL A 265 -5.93 -5.97 -7.98
CA VAL A 265 -7.11 -6.01 -7.10
C VAL A 265 -6.96 -4.94 -6.01
N SER A 266 -7.98 -4.11 -5.85
CA SER A 266 -8.03 -3.08 -4.81
C SER A 266 -8.95 -3.53 -3.68
N ILE A 267 -8.46 -3.52 -2.45
CA ILE A 267 -9.23 -3.90 -1.25
C ILE A 267 -9.35 -2.66 -0.37
N SER A 268 -10.57 -2.16 -0.25
CA SER A 268 -10.89 -0.93 0.48
C SER A 268 -11.69 -1.26 1.74
N TYR A 269 -11.09 -1.03 2.90
CA TYR A 269 -11.71 -1.23 4.20
C TYR A 269 -12.28 0.07 4.72
N GLU A 270 -13.50 0.04 5.24
CA GLU A 270 -14.03 1.15 6.02
C GLU A 270 -13.31 1.28 7.37
N ARG A 271 -13.04 0.15 8.04
CA ARG A 271 -12.19 0.07 9.22
C ARG A 271 -11.31 -1.18 9.20
N ILE A 272 -10.03 -1.02 9.54
CA ILE A 272 -9.05 -2.12 9.60
C ILE A 272 -8.91 -2.61 11.04
N LEU A 273 -8.80 -3.94 11.24
CA LEU A 273 -8.69 -4.56 12.56
C LEU A 273 -7.41 -4.11 13.29
N GLU A 274 -6.34 -3.91 12.53
CA GLU A 274 -4.99 -3.60 12.99
C GLU A 274 -4.72 -2.09 13.16
N GLU A 275 -5.73 -1.21 13.00
CA GLU A 275 -5.59 0.26 13.04
C GLU A 275 -4.71 0.76 14.20
N SER A 276 -5.11 0.44 15.44
CA SER A 276 -4.37 0.88 16.64
C SER A 276 -2.98 0.23 16.76
N LEU A 277 -2.82 -0.99 16.24
CA LEU A 277 -1.54 -1.69 16.23
C LEU A 277 -0.56 -1.01 15.28
N TYR A 278 -1.02 -0.66 14.07
CA TYR A 278 -0.19 0.02 13.08
C TYR A 278 0.25 1.40 13.56
N ALA A 279 -0.64 2.17 14.17
CA ALA A 279 -0.27 3.46 14.76
C ALA A 279 0.83 3.31 15.84
N ARG A 280 0.76 2.28 16.69
CA ARG A 280 1.79 1.97 17.69
C ARG A 280 3.10 1.48 17.06
N GLU A 281 3.04 0.63 16.04
CA GLU A 281 4.21 0.19 15.27
C GLU A 281 4.95 1.38 14.64
N LEU A 282 4.21 2.36 14.10
CA LEU A 282 4.79 3.59 13.55
C LEU A 282 5.55 4.42 14.60
N LEU A 283 5.07 4.42 15.85
CA LEU A 283 5.73 5.05 16.99
C LEU A 283 6.92 4.24 17.54
N GLY A 284 7.25 3.10 16.93
CA GLY A 284 8.40 2.27 17.30
C GLY A 284 8.10 1.25 18.39
N VAL A 285 6.83 1.07 18.78
CA VAL A 285 6.44 -0.06 19.63
C VAL A 285 6.67 -1.34 18.82
N PRO A 286 7.48 -2.29 19.32
CA PRO A 286 7.83 -3.49 18.57
C PRO A 286 6.58 -4.30 18.24
N LYS A 287 6.55 -4.85 17.03
CA LYS A 287 5.49 -5.76 16.57
C LYS A 287 5.35 -6.90 17.60
N PRO A 288 4.14 -7.15 18.14
CA PRO A 288 3.93 -8.29 19.00
C PRO A 288 4.26 -9.57 18.23
N LYS A 289 4.97 -10.51 18.86
CA LYS A 289 5.17 -11.85 18.27
C LYS A 289 3.78 -12.44 18.04
N GLU A 290 3.53 -12.92 16.81
CA GLU A 290 2.26 -13.57 16.48
C GLU A 290 2.15 -14.82 17.36
N SER A 291 1.18 -14.82 18.28
CA SER A 291 0.99 -15.88 19.26
C SER A 291 -0.45 -16.37 19.23
N THR A 292 -0.62 -17.64 19.58
CA THR A 292 -1.94 -18.25 19.78
C THR A 292 -2.75 -17.57 20.89
N SER A 293 -2.10 -16.91 21.87
CA SER A 293 -2.76 -16.10 22.90
C SER A 293 -3.42 -14.82 22.36
N GLY A 294 -2.98 -14.30 21.20
CA GLY A 294 -3.62 -13.19 20.50
C GLY A 294 -5.06 -13.51 20.03
N LEU A 295 -5.34 -14.79 19.70
CA LEU A 295 -6.68 -15.25 19.33
C LEU A 295 -7.70 -15.13 20.46
N ILE A 296 -7.28 -15.12 21.73
CA ILE A 296 -8.21 -14.99 22.87
C ILE A 296 -8.73 -13.54 23.00
N LYS A 297 -7.91 -12.54 22.64
CA LYS A 297 -8.35 -11.13 22.53
C LYS A 297 -9.27 -10.89 21.32
N ALA A 298 -9.36 -11.85 20.39
CA ALA A 298 -10.23 -11.76 19.22
C ALA A 298 -11.72 -11.69 19.60
N ARG A 299 -12.14 -12.12 20.80
CA ARG A 299 -13.55 -11.98 21.24
C ARG A 299 -14.01 -10.53 21.31
N LYS A 300 -13.15 -9.61 21.75
CA LYS A 300 -13.49 -8.17 21.77
C LYS A 300 -13.55 -7.61 20.35
N VAL A 301 -12.61 -8.01 19.49
CA VAL A 301 -12.59 -7.65 18.06
C VAL A 301 -13.88 -8.13 17.38
N LEU A 302 -14.29 -9.39 17.59
CA LEU A 302 -15.53 -9.96 17.06
C LEU A 302 -16.82 -9.32 17.61
N SER A 303 -16.74 -8.43 18.60
CA SER A 303 -17.89 -7.68 19.13
C SER A 303 -18.00 -6.26 18.58
N GLU A 304 -17.04 -5.84 17.76
CA GLU A 304 -17.02 -4.50 17.14
C GLU A 304 -17.51 -4.55 15.69
N ASP A 305 -18.05 -3.42 15.25
CA ASP A 305 -18.48 -3.20 13.87
C ASP A 305 -17.32 -2.57 13.09
N TYR A 306 -16.94 -3.21 11.97
CA TYR A 306 -15.88 -2.75 11.08
C TYR A 306 -16.40 -2.16 9.76
N GLY A 307 -17.73 -1.98 9.64
CA GLY A 307 -18.36 -1.40 8.46
C GLY A 307 -18.30 -2.34 7.27
N SER A 308 -17.96 -1.80 6.10
CA SER A 308 -17.97 -2.53 4.83
C SER A 308 -16.57 -2.71 4.24
N ILE A 309 -16.39 -3.80 3.48
CA ILE A 309 -15.22 -4.00 2.61
C ILE A 309 -15.67 -3.85 1.16
N HIS A 310 -14.89 -3.18 0.33
CA HIS A 310 -15.08 -3.16 -1.12
C HIS A 310 -13.88 -3.79 -1.80
N VAL A 311 -14.12 -4.78 -2.66
CA VAL A 311 -13.08 -5.46 -3.42
C VAL A 311 -13.32 -5.21 -4.91
N TYR A 312 -12.39 -4.52 -5.54
CA TYR A 312 -12.45 -4.20 -6.96
C TYR A 312 -11.39 -5.00 -7.74
N PHE A 313 -11.83 -5.97 -8.52
CA PHE A 313 -11.04 -6.67 -9.52
C PHE A 313 -10.89 -5.77 -10.75
N GLY A 314 -9.69 -5.23 -10.91
CA GLY A 314 -9.34 -4.37 -12.02
C GLY A 314 -9.25 -5.10 -13.36
N GLN A 315 -9.09 -4.32 -14.43
CA GLN A 315 -8.91 -4.87 -15.77
C GLN A 315 -7.66 -5.79 -15.81
N PRO A 316 -7.81 -7.07 -16.24
CA PRO A 316 -6.65 -7.94 -16.45
C PRO A 316 -5.69 -7.32 -17.47
N VAL A 317 -4.41 -7.27 -17.11
CA VAL A 317 -3.34 -6.68 -17.91
C VAL A 317 -2.49 -7.80 -18.51
N SER A 318 -2.56 -7.94 -19.84
CA SER A 318 -1.75 -8.86 -20.62
C SER A 318 -0.26 -8.45 -20.58
N VAL A 319 0.62 -9.35 -20.14
CA VAL A 319 2.08 -9.13 -20.21
C VAL A 319 2.50 -8.98 -21.68
N ARG A 320 1.85 -9.71 -22.59
CA ARG A 320 2.09 -9.57 -24.03
C ARG A 320 1.81 -8.17 -24.55
N SER A 321 0.64 -7.62 -24.24
CA SER A 321 0.30 -6.25 -24.62
C SER A 321 1.20 -5.20 -23.96
N LEU A 322 1.63 -5.43 -22.72
CA LEU A 322 2.60 -4.55 -22.05
C LEU A 322 3.96 -4.54 -22.75
N ALA A 323 4.45 -5.71 -23.18
CA ALA A 323 5.75 -5.88 -23.80
C ALA A 323 5.81 -5.40 -25.27
N GLU A 324 4.65 -5.22 -25.91
CA GLU A 324 4.55 -4.84 -27.33
C GLU A 324 5.28 -3.52 -27.61
N GLY A 325 6.29 -3.58 -28.51
CA GLY A 325 7.11 -2.44 -28.88
C GLY A 325 8.08 -1.93 -27.80
N ARG A 326 8.19 -2.63 -26.67
CA ARG A 326 9.09 -2.26 -25.55
C ARG A 326 10.16 -3.30 -25.25
N VAL A 327 9.88 -4.56 -25.57
CA VAL A 327 10.79 -5.67 -25.31
C VAL A 327 11.02 -6.48 -26.58
N ASP A 328 12.29 -6.62 -26.97
CA ASP A 328 12.69 -7.57 -28.01
C ASP A 328 12.86 -8.98 -27.42
N ARG A 329 11.88 -9.85 -27.70
CA ARG A 329 11.89 -11.24 -27.24
C ARG A 329 12.91 -12.12 -27.94
N CYS A 330 13.44 -11.72 -29.11
CA CYS A 330 14.43 -12.51 -29.84
C CYS A 330 15.71 -12.73 -29.03
N GLN A 331 16.05 -11.78 -28.15
CA GLN A 331 17.19 -11.87 -27.24
C GLN A 331 17.13 -13.07 -26.28
N PHE A 332 15.94 -13.56 -25.97
CA PHE A 332 15.74 -14.74 -25.12
C PHE A 332 15.97 -16.06 -25.87
N ASN A 333 15.98 -16.05 -27.21
CA ASN A 333 16.26 -17.23 -28.04
C ASN A 333 17.75 -17.41 -28.35
N LEU A 334 18.61 -16.43 -28.01
CA LEU A 334 20.05 -16.48 -28.30
C LEU A 334 20.82 -17.47 -27.40
N ILE A 335 20.22 -17.94 -26.31
CA ILE A 335 20.84 -18.84 -25.32
C ILE A 335 19.78 -19.85 -24.87
N PRO A 336 20.13 -21.11 -24.57
CA PRO A 336 19.19 -22.09 -24.02
C PRO A 336 18.38 -21.55 -22.83
N ARG A 337 17.06 -21.76 -22.86
CA ARG A 337 16.10 -21.18 -21.90
C ARG A 337 16.35 -21.57 -20.45
N HIS A 338 16.93 -22.75 -20.23
CA HIS A 338 17.23 -23.29 -18.91
C HIS A 338 18.44 -22.63 -18.24
N ILE A 339 19.22 -21.82 -18.97
CA ILE A 339 20.35 -21.09 -18.37
C ILE A 339 19.80 -19.81 -17.71
N PRO A 340 19.94 -19.64 -16.38
CA PRO A 340 19.50 -18.43 -15.71
C PRO A 340 20.27 -17.21 -16.22
N LYS A 341 19.55 -16.12 -16.51
CA LYS A 341 20.15 -14.84 -16.90
C LYS A 341 19.73 -13.76 -15.92
N LYS A 342 20.67 -12.87 -15.63
CA LYS A 342 20.33 -11.59 -15.03
C LYS A 342 19.52 -10.77 -16.06
N PRO A 343 18.37 -10.19 -15.68
CA PRO A 343 17.64 -9.29 -16.57
C PRO A 343 18.53 -8.16 -17.06
N SER A 344 18.44 -7.81 -18.35
CA SER A 344 19.08 -6.61 -18.89
C SER A 344 18.47 -5.35 -18.27
N GLU A 345 19.15 -4.21 -18.41
CA GLU A 345 18.63 -2.94 -17.90
C GLU A 345 17.28 -2.57 -18.53
N ASP A 346 17.09 -2.86 -19.82
CA ASP A 346 15.82 -2.64 -20.53
C ASP A 346 14.69 -3.48 -19.94
N ILE A 347 14.94 -4.75 -19.65
CA ILE A 347 13.95 -5.63 -19.01
C ILE A 347 13.66 -5.15 -17.59
N HIS A 348 14.68 -4.76 -16.83
CA HIS A 348 14.48 -4.23 -15.49
C HIS A 348 13.64 -2.95 -15.51
N SER A 349 13.90 -2.04 -16.46
CA SER A 349 13.13 -0.82 -16.67
C SER A 349 11.67 -1.12 -17.05
N PHE A 350 11.46 -2.07 -17.97
CA PHE A 350 10.14 -2.54 -18.39
C PHE A 350 9.32 -3.12 -17.22
N VAL A 351 9.93 -4.00 -16.43
CA VAL A 351 9.26 -4.62 -15.26
C VAL A 351 8.97 -3.56 -14.19
N ASN A 352 9.89 -2.61 -13.99
CA ASN A 352 9.68 -1.50 -13.07
C ASN A 352 8.52 -0.60 -13.51
N ASP A 353 8.49 -0.14 -14.76
CA ASP A 353 7.38 0.66 -15.29
C ASP A 353 6.04 -0.08 -15.18
N SER A 354 6.03 -1.39 -15.53
CA SER A 354 4.84 -2.23 -15.40
C SER A 354 4.35 -2.32 -13.95
N ALA A 355 5.27 -2.48 -12.99
CA ALA A 355 4.93 -2.56 -11.57
C ALA A 355 4.26 -1.27 -11.07
N TYR A 356 4.82 -0.10 -11.40
CA TYR A 356 4.25 1.18 -11.00
C TYR A 356 2.87 1.41 -11.62
N ARG A 357 2.67 0.99 -12.88
CA ARG A 357 1.35 1.07 -13.53
C ARG A 357 0.30 0.19 -12.87
N LEU A 358 0.69 -1.02 -12.45
CA LEU A 358 -0.21 -1.93 -11.75
C LEU A 358 -0.61 -1.37 -10.38
N VAL A 359 0.33 -0.77 -9.63
CA VAL A 359 0.01 -0.09 -8.37
C VAL A 359 -0.90 1.13 -8.61
N ARG A 360 -0.63 1.93 -9.65
CA ARG A 360 -1.52 3.04 -10.03
C ARG A 360 -2.94 2.55 -10.37
N ALA A 361 -3.06 1.40 -11.05
CA ALA A 361 -4.35 0.78 -11.34
C ALA A 361 -5.08 0.30 -10.07
N GLN A 362 -4.36 -0.14 -9.03
CA GLN A 362 -4.96 -0.45 -7.72
C GLN A 362 -5.49 0.83 -7.05
N GLU A 363 -4.72 1.93 -7.11
CA GLU A 363 -5.10 3.22 -6.55
C GLU A 363 -6.34 3.81 -7.24
N GLU A 364 -6.36 3.86 -8.57
CA GLU A 364 -7.48 4.39 -9.36
C GLU A 364 -8.81 3.65 -9.10
N ASN A 365 -8.73 2.38 -8.69
CA ASN A 365 -9.88 1.53 -8.39
C ASN A 365 -10.19 1.43 -6.89
N MET A 366 -9.47 2.17 -6.03
CA MET A 366 -9.69 2.16 -4.58
C MET A 366 -10.96 2.93 -4.22
N VAL A 367 -11.87 2.29 -3.51
CA VAL A 367 -13.13 2.89 -3.08
C VAL A 367 -12.92 3.68 -1.80
N LEU A 368 -13.12 5.00 -1.87
CA LEU A 368 -13.06 5.89 -0.72
C LEU A 368 -14.42 5.95 -0.01
N LYS A 369 -14.37 5.91 1.32
CA LYS A 369 -15.55 6.06 2.19
C LYS A 369 -15.67 7.49 2.73
N PRO A 370 -16.85 7.95 3.17
CA PRO A 370 -17.04 9.30 3.72
C PRO A 370 -16.07 9.63 4.86
N TRP A 371 -15.76 8.65 5.71
CA TRP A 371 -14.80 8.80 6.80
C TRP A 371 -13.41 9.25 6.35
N VAL A 372 -12.94 8.84 5.16
CA VAL A 372 -11.65 9.30 4.60
C VAL A 372 -11.62 10.82 4.45
N LEU A 373 -12.73 11.41 4.00
CA LEU A 373 -12.88 12.85 3.83
C LEU A 373 -12.99 13.55 5.19
N LEU A 374 -13.78 12.99 6.11
CA LEU A 374 -13.95 13.52 7.47
C LEU A 374 -12.63 13.52 8.26
N ALA A 375 -11.87 12.43 8.20
CA ALA A 375 -10.56 12.35 8.85
C ALA A 375 -9.59 13.40 8.30
N SER A 376 -9.63 13.65 6.98
CA SER A 376 -8.83 14.70 6.34
C SER A 376 -9.16 16.09 6.89
N LEU A 377 -10.46 16.42 7.01
CA LEU A 377 -10.93 17.69 7.55
C LEU A 377 -10.63 17.84 9.05
N LEU A 378 -10.83 16.78 9.85
CA LEU A 378 -10.58 16.81 11.29
C LEU A 378 -9.09 17.01 11.62
N LEU A 379 -8.19 16.38 10.86
CA LEU A 379 -6.74 16.59 11.00
C LEU A 379 -6.35 18.03 10.65
N GLN A 380 -6.94 18.61 9.61
CA GLN A 380 -6.66 20.00 9.23
C GLN A 380 -7.12 20.99 10.33
N ASN A 381 -8.32 20.80 10.88
CA ASN A 381 -8.87 21.66 11.93
C ASN A 381 -8.07 21.59 13.24
N GLN A 382 -7.46 20.44 13.56
CA GLN A 382 -6.59 20.28 14.73
C GLN A 382 -5.41 21.28 14.70
N VAL A 383 -4.81 21.48 13.52
CA VAL A 383 -3.57 22.26 13.37
C VAL A 383 -3.82 23.76 13.34
N SER A 384 -5.01 24.19 12.92
CA SER A 384 -5.43 25.60 12.89
C SER A 384 -5.65 26.24 14.28
N GLY A 385 -5.31 25.54 15.37
CA GLY A 385 -5.39 26.08 16.74
C GLY A 385 -6.80 26.09 17.34
N GLN A 386 -7.81 25.59 16.61
CA GLN A 386 -9.17 25.38 17.11
C GLN A 386 -9.22 24.15 18.03
N LYS A 387 -8.63 24.25 19.23
CA LYS A 387 -8.73 23.20 20.27
C LYS A 387 -10.17 22.91 20.74
N ARG A 388 -11.16 23.65 20.24
CA ARG A 388 -12.59 23.56 20.64
C ARG A 388 -13.44 22.67 19.73
N GLY A 389 -12.83 21.97 18.75
CA GLY A 389 -13.56 21.16 17.78
C GLY A 389 -14.34 21.97 16.74
N ILE A 390 -14.82 21.28 15.71
CA ILE A 390 -15.63 21.84 14.60
C ILE A 390 -17.11 21.58 14.86
N ALA A 391 -17.99 22.54 14.59
CA ALA A 391 -19.43 22.32 14.72
C ALA A 391 -19.90 21.22 13.74
N LEU A 392 -20.84 20.37 14.15
CA LEU A 392 -21.28 19.25 13.30
C LEU A 392 -21.84 19.71 11.95
N ASP A 393 -22.58 20.81 11.92
CA ASP A 393 -23.16 21.38 10.70
C ASP A 393 -22.05 21.91 9.76
N GLU A 394 -21.05 22.59 10.33
CA GLU A 394 -19.89 23.08 9.58
C GLU A 394 -19.06 21.92 9.01
N LEU A 395 -18.82 20.86 9.80
CA LEU A 395 -18.14 19.66 9.33
C LEU A 395 -18.91 19.00 8.18
N THR A 396 -20.24 18.98 8.26
CA THR A 396 -21.09 18.42 7.21
C THR A 396 -20.99 19.23 5.92
N GLU A 397 -21.04 20.56 6.00
CA GLU A 397 -20.84 21.44 4.85
C GLU A 397 -19.46 21.26 4.22
N GLN A 398 -18.40 21.21 5.03
CA GLN A 398 -17.04 20.97 4.56
C GLN A 398 -16.89 19.58 3.92
N ALA A 399 -17.55 18.55 4.47
CA ALA A 399 -17.53 17.20 3.93
C ALA A 399 -18.24 17.12 2.56
N VAL A 400 -19.36 17.83 2.40
CA VAL A 400 -20.06 17.94 1.11
C VAL A 400 -19.20 18.63 0.06
N TRP A 401 -18.56 19.74 0.43
CA TRP A 401 -17.61 20.42 -0.47
C TRP A 401 -16.46 19.49 -0.89
N LEU A 402 -15.86 18.78 0.06
CA LEU A 402 -14.75 17.88 -0.22
C LEU A 402 -15.19 16.65 -1.04
N ARG A 403 -16.40 16.12 -0.80
CA ARG A 403 -17.03 15.07 -1.62
C ARG A 403 -17.10 15.50 -3.09
N ASP A 404 -17.59 16.71 -3.34
CA ASP A 404 -17.76 17.22 -4.71
C ASP A 404 -16.40 17.49 -5.38
N LEU A 405 -15.44 18.02 -4.64
CA LEU A 405 -14.06 18.19 -5.11
C LEU A 405 -13.41 16.84 -5.45
N SER A 406 -13.52 15.84 -4.57
CA SER A 406 -13.04 14.48 -4.80
C SER A 406 -13.64 13.86 -6.07
N ARG A 407 -14.95 14.00 -6.28
CA ARG A 407 -15.64 13.52 -7.48
C ARG A 407 -15.13 14.21 -8.74
N GLN A 408 -14.92 15.52 -8.71
CA GLN A 408 -14.35 16.28 -9.83
C GLN A 408 -12.90 15.88 -10.18
N TYR A 409 -12.14 15.40 -9.18
CA TYR A 409 -10.80 14.83 -9.36
C TYR A 409 -10.80 13.34 -9.73
N GLY A 410 -11.97 12.72 -9.93
CA GLY A 410 -12.08 11.34 -10.38
C GLY A 410 -12.01 10.29 -9.27
N ALA A 411 -12.15 10.67 -8.00
CA ALA A 411 -12.12 9.73 -6.88
C ALA A 411 -13.24 8.67 -6.99
N PHE A 412 -12.94 7.42 -6.63
CA PHE A 412 -13.96 6.38 -6.46
C PHE A 412 -14.63 6.47 -5.10
N LEU A 413 -15.49 7.47 -4.93
CA LEU A 413 -16.17 7.74 -3.66
C LEU A 413 -17.50 6.99 -3.55
N HIS A 414 -17.60 6.10 -2.56
CA HIS A 414 -18.87 5.48 -2.17
C HIS A 414 -19.58 6.35 -1.13
N TRP A 415 -20.29 7.37 -1.62
CA TRP A 415 -21.15 8.24 -0.82
C TRP A 415 -22.62 7.89 -1.09
N PRO A 416 -23.42 7.49 -0.08
CA PRO A 416 -24.84 7.16 -0.29
C PRO A 416 -25.63 8.38 -0.76
N ASP A 417 -26.08 8.39 -2.03
CA ASP A 417 -26.79 9.55 -2.61
C ASP A 417 -28.26 9.66 -2.15
N HIS A 418 -28.83 8.57 -1.61
CA HIS A 418 -30.21 8.53 -1.10
C HIS A 418 -30.35 9.02 0.35
N MET A 419 -29.24 9.31 1.02
CA MET A 419 -29.19 9.69 2.43
C MET A 419 -28.78 11.16 2.57
N PRO A 420 -29.41 11.94 3.47
CA PRO A 420 -28.98 13.31 3.71
C PRO A 420 -27.52 13.35 4.21
N PRO A 421 -26.71 14.34 3.81
CA PRO A 421 -25.30 14.42 4.20
C PRO A 421 -25.06 14.37 5.71
N SER A 422 -25.94 14.97 6.50
CA SER A 422 -25.86 14.96 7.98
C SER A 422 -25.90 13.54 8.54
N GLU A 423 -26.77 12.68 8.02
CA GLU A 423 -26.88 11.28 8.46
C GLU A 423 -25.67 10.45 8.01
N VAL A 424 -25.16 10.68 6.80
CA VAL A 424 -23.92 10.05 6.31
C VAL A 424 -22.74 10.39 7.24
N VAL A 425 -22.62 11.67 7.62
CA VAL A 425 -21.58 12.14 8.54
C VAL A 425 -21.77 11.52 9.92
N SER A 426 -22.97 11.58 10.50
CA SER A 426 -23.26 11.00 11.82
C SER A 426 -23.00 9.48 11.88
N SER A 427 -23.40 8.75 10.84
CA SER A 427 -23.14 7.30 10.73
C SER A 427 -21.64 6.99 10.68
N SER A 428 -20.88 7.79 9.90
CA SER A 428 -19.42 7.65 9.78
C SER A 428 -18.70 7.95 11.10
N LEU A 429 -19.13 9.00 11.82
CA LEU A 429 -18.61 9.35 13.14
C LEU A 429 -18.90 8.25 14.17
N SER A 430 -20.10 7.65 14.13
CA SER A 430 -20.52 6.57 15.04
C SER A 430 -19.66 5.31 14.87
N LEU A 431 -19.38 4.92 13.62
CA LEU A 431 -18.52 3.78 13.32
C LEU A 431 -17.09 3.98 13.84
N HIS A 432 -16.59 5.22 13.82
CA HIS A 432 -15.24 5.60 14.23
C HIS A 432 -15.17 6.27 15.61
N ARG A 433 -16.15 6.02 16.49
CA ARG A 433 -16.26 6.58 17.84
C ARG A 433 -15.02 6.41 18.74
N GLY A 434 -14.10 5.50 18.39
CA GLY A 434 -12.83 5.34 19.09
C GLY A 434 -11.82 6.46 18.79
N LEU A 435 -11.98 7.17 17.66
CA LEU A 435 -11.06 8.20 17.17
C LEU A 435 -11.59 9.62 17.35
N VAL A 436 -12.90 9.78 17.55
CA VAL A 436 -13.57 11.08 17.68
C VAL A 436 -14.47 11.15 18.90
N ARG A 437 -14.63 12.36 19.44
CA ARG A 437 -15.59 12.70 20.50
C ARG A 437 -16.51 13.81 20.00
N ILE A 438 -17.78 13.69 20.37
CA ILE A 438 -18.79 14.72 20.14
C ILE A 438 -19.17 15.30 21.49
N SER A 439 -18.94 16.60 21.70
CA SER A 439 -19.25 17.33 22.92
C SER A 439 -19.91 18.66 22.56
N GLU A 440 -21.05 18.98 23.17
CA GLU A 440 -21.76 20.27 22.95
C GLU A 440 -22.01 20.60 21.46
N GLY A 441 -22.31 19.58 20.64
CA GLY A 441 -22.54 19.75 19.20
C GLY A 441 -21.27 19.95 18.36
N LYS A 442 -20.09 19.84 18.96
CA LYS A 442 -18.78 19.94 18.27
C LYS A 442 -18.08 18.59 18.22
N VAL A 443 -17.42 18.35 17.09
CA VAL A 443 -16.65 17.14 16.80
C VAL A 443 -15.17 17.44 16.93
N GLN A 444 -14.44 16.59 17.64
CA GLN A 444 -12.99 16.67 17.77
C GLN A 444 -12.35 15.29 17.86
N LEU A 445 -11.05 15.20 17.60
CA LEU A 445 -10.29 13.97 17.81
C LEU A 445 -10.26 13.58 19.29
N ALA A 446 -10.32 12.29 19.59
CA ALA A 446 -10.37 11.74 20.95
C ALA A 446 -8.97 11.71 21.63
N LEU A 447 -8.30 12.87 21.69
CA LEU A 447 -6.90 13.00 22.15
C LEU A 447 -6.74 12.83 23.68
N GLU A 448 -7.78 13.04 24.48
CA GLU A 448 -7.72 13.07 25.96
C GLU A 448 -7.84 11.68 26.64
N GLN A 449 -7.51 10.57 25.97
CA GLN A 449 -7.54 9.26 26.62
C GLN A 449 -6.31 9.05 27.53
N THR A 450 -6.38 9.56 28.76
CA THR A 450 -5.65 9.02 29.91
C THR A 450 -6.63 8.38 30.89
N GLY A 451 -6.77 7.06 30.78
CA GLY A 451 -7.44 6.18 31.74
C GLY A 451 -8.75 5.58 31.24
N GLY A 452 -8.83 4.24 31.21
CA GLY A 452 -10.13 3.57 31.33
C GLY A 452 -10.81 3.94 32.67
N PRO A 453 -12.05 3.49 32.93
CA PRO A 453 -12.67 3.71 34.23
C PRO A 453 -11.74 3.14 35.31
N ALA A 454 -11.18 4.01 36.14
CA ALA A 454 -10.37 3.60 37.28
C ALA A 454 -11.26 2.82 38.24
N ALA A 455 -10.79 1.66 38.70
CA ALA A 455 -11.34 1.07 39.91
C ALA A 455 -11.16 2.10 41.05
N PRO A 456 -12.15 2.29 41.94
CA PRO A 456 -12.03 3.26 43.02
C PRO A 456 -10.86 2.87 43.93
N GLY A 457 -9.82 3.71 44.04
CA GLY A 457 -8.79 3.58 45.08
C GLY A 457 -7.32 3.56 44.66
N GLU A 458 -6.97 3.54 43.37
CA GLU A 458 -5.55 3.61 42.96
C GLU A 458 -5.09 5.06 42.66
N PRO A 459 -3.97 5.52 43.25
CA PRO A 459 -3.40 6.82 42.96
C PRO A 459 -2.93 6.88 41.50
N ARG A 460 -3.36 7.91 40.75
CA ARG A 460 -2.91 8.17 39.38
C ARG A 460 -1.41 8.41 39.38
N SER A 461 -0.63 7.54 38.74
CA SER A 461 0.76 7.84 38.38
C SER A 461 0.76 9.12 37.52
N ALA A 462 1.62 10.08 37.84
CA ALA A 462 1.79 11.29 37.04
C ALA A 462 2.29 10.88 35.64
N VAL A 463 1.43 10.99 34.63
CA VAL A 463 1.76 10.69 33.23
C VAL A 463 2.72 11.78 32.75
N THR A 464 3.86 11.38 32.16
CA THR A 464 4.82 12.36 31.62
C THR A 464 4.26 13.05 30.37
N PRO A 465 4.66 14.30 30.06
CA PRO A 465 4.22 14.97 28.83
C PRO A 465 4.54 14.18 27.54
N GLU A 466 5.60 13.37 27.56
CA GLU A 466 5.98 12.50 26.45
C GLU A 466 5.01 11.33 26.27
N GLU A 467 4.61 10.67 27.35
CA GLU A 467 3.63 9.58 27.32
C GLU A 467 2.25 10.07 26.85
N GLU A 468 1.84 11.26 27.29
CA GLU A 468 0.60 11.89 26.83
C GLU A 468 0.67 12.19 25.32
N LEU A 469 1.77 12.79 24.85
CA LEU A 469 2.01 13.06 23.43
C LEU A 469 1.95 11.77 22.58
N LEU A 470 2.57 10.69 23.05
CA LEU A 470 2.55 9.41 22.33
C LEU A 470 1.15 8.79 22.29
N SER A 471 0.36 8.91 23.37
CA SER A 471 -1.05 8.49 23.37
C SER A 471 -1.87 9.27 22.34
N GLN A 472 -1.70 10.60 22.30
CA GLN A 472 -2.35 11.46 21.31
C GLN A 472 -1.92 11.11 19.88
N ALA A 473 -0.62 10.83 19.68
CA ALA A 473 -0.07 10.45 18.39
C ALA A 473 -0.70 9.17 17.82
N VAL A 474 -1.14 8.22 18.65
CA VAL A 474 -1.85 7.02 18.18
C VAL A 474 -3.15 7.40 17.46
N ILE A 475 -3.94 8.32 18.01
CA ILE A 475 -5.21 8.76 17.41
C ILE A 475 -4.94 9.55 16.12
N VAL A 476 -3.98 10.47 16.14
CA VAL A 476 -3.61 11.28 14.98
C VAL A 476 -3.10 10.39 13.84
N LEU A 477 -2.19 9.44 14.12
CA LEU A 477 -1.66 8.52 13.10
C LEU A 477 -2.74 7.57 12.57
N SER A 478 -3.70 7.15 13.41
CA SER A 478 -4.84 6.34 12.97
C SER A 478 -5.72 7.13 12.00
N CYS A 479 -6.08 8.37 12.33
CA CYS A 479 -6.82 9.27 11.43
C CYS A 479 -6.04 9.58 10.14
N ALA A 480 -4.73 9.81 10.27
CA ALA A 480 -3.84 10.07 9.14
C ALA A 480 -3.82 8.88 8.17
N SER A 481 -3.92 7.64 8.66
CA SER A 481 -4.02 6.46 7.80
C SER A 481 -5.28 6.49 6.93
N TYR A 482 -6.41 7.02 7.42
CA TYR A 482 -7.62 7.19 6.61
C TYR A 482 -7.46 8.31 5.57
N ARG A 483 -6.99 9.51 5.98
CA ARG A 483 -6.64 10.60 5.04
C ARG A 483 -5.73 10.10 3.92
N ASN A 484 -4.75 9.27 4.27
CA ASN A 484 -3.76 8.77 3.33
C ASN A 484 -4.36 7.91 2.20
N GLN A 485 -5.53 7.31 2.40
CA GLN A 485 -6.24 6.62 1.32
C GLN A 485 -6.62 7.60 0.20
N ALA A 486 -7.00 8.84 0.51
CA ALA A 486 -7.33 9.84 -0.50
C ALA A 486 -6.13 10.49 -1.18
N LEU A 487 -4.89 10.23 -0.74
CA LEU A 487 -3.71 10.92 -1.29
C LEU A 487 -3.55 10.67 -2.78
N HIS A 488 -3.83 9.48 -3.30
CA HIS A 488 -3.70 9.19 -4.74
C HIS A 488 -4.58 10.11 -5.62
N VAL A 489 -5.72 10.59 -5.09
CA VAL A 489 -6.62 11.54 -5.77
C VAL A 489 -6.03 12.95 -5.74
N PHE A 490 -5.52 13.37 -4.58
CA PHE A 490 -5.13 14.76 -4.33
C PHE A 490 -3.65 15.06 -4.56
N LEU A 491 -2.80 14.03 -4.71
CA LEU A 491 -1.35 14.18 -4.69
C LEU A 491 -0.83 15.13 -5.76
N ARG A 492 -1.24 14.97 -7.02
CA ARG A 492 -0.77 15.83 -8.12
C ARG A 492 -1.22 17.29 -7.94
N PRO A 493 -2.53 17.58 -7.71
CA PRO A 493 -2.96 18.93 -7.35
C PRO A 493 -2.27 19.49 -6.11
N ALA A 494 -2.02 18.67 -5.09
CA ALA A 494 -1.35 19.10 -3.86
C ALA A 494 0.12 19.43 -4.07
N LEU A 495 0.86 18.64 -4.84
CA LEU A 495 2.24 18.96 -5.23
C LEU A 495 2.29 20.30 -5.97
N LEU A 496 1.33 20.56 -6.86
CA LEU A 496 1.25 21.84 -7.57
C LEU A 496 0.88 22.99 -6.64
N ALA A 497 -0.09 22.82 -5.73
CA ALA A 497 -0.46 23.82 -4.73
C ALA A 497 0.73 24.19 -3.83
N SER A 498 1.47 23.19 -3.33
CA SER A 498 2.69 23.41 -2.56
C SER A 498 3.80 24.06 -3.39
N ALA A 499 3.96 23.68 -4.66
CA ALA A 499 4.94 24.28 -5.56
C ALA A 499 4.66 25.75 -5.86
N ILE A 500 3.39 26.14 -6.00
CA ILE A 500 2.98 27.55 -6.16
C ILE A 500 3.33 28.35 -4.90
N HIS A 501 3.16 27.77 -3.72
CA HIS A 501 3.49 28.43 -2.46
C HIS A 501 5.00 28.63 -2.25
N THR A 502 5.83 27.71 -2.75
CA THR A 502 7.29 27.76 -2.59
C THR A 502 8.03 28.43 -3.74
N ALA A 503 7.41 28.58 -4.91
CA ALA A 503 8.04 29.23 -6.06
C ALA A 503 8.31 30.72 -5.82
N SER A 504 9.42 31.21 -6.38
CA SER A 504 9.84 32.61 -6.26
C SER A 504 8.96 33.58 -7.05
N SER A 505 8.24 33.10 -8.06
CA SER A 505 7.29 33.88 -8.86
C SER A 505 6.18 33.01 -9.43
N ASN A 506 5.16 33.66 -10.00
CA ASN A 506 4.03 33.01 -10.65
C ASN A 506 4.36 32.47 -12.06
N LYS A 507 5.62 32.58 -12.51
CA LYS A 507 6.05 32.05 -13.81
C LYS A 507 5.89 30.54 -13.84
N LYS A 508 5.22 30.03 -14.87
CA LYS A 508 4.94 28.60 -15.07
C LYS A 508 6.20 27.73 -14.98
N GLN A 509 7.33 28.22 -15.52
CA GLN A 509 8.60 27.50 -15.48
C GLN A 509 9.15 27.35 -14.06
N GLU A 510 9.05 28.40 -13.22
CA GLU A 510 9.52 28.35 -11.83
C GLU A 510 8.63 27.43 -11.00
N VAL A 511 7.32 27.51 -11.18
CA VAL A 511 6.35 26.59 -10.55
C VAL A 511 6.62 25.14 -10.98
N PHE A 512 6.90 24.90 -12.26
CA PHE A 512 7.25 23.56 -12.76
C PHE A 512 8.54 23.02 -12.15
N ASN A 513 9.56 23.88 -11.97
CA ASN A 513 10.81 23.49 -11.32
C ASN A 513 10.58 23.11 -9.84
N SER A 514 9.81 23.91 -9.10
CA SER A 514 9.42 23.60 -7.72
C SER A 514 8.59 22.31 -7.64
N PHE A 515 7.64 22.12 -8.54
CA PHE A 515 6.85 20.88 -8.64
C PHE A 515 7.73 19.66 -8.90
N SER A 516 8.64 19.77 -9.86
CA SER A 516 9.58 18.70 -10.23
C SER A 516 10.49 18.33 -9.05
N PHE A 517 10.94 19.33 -8.29
CA PHE A 517 11.70 19.13 -7.07
C PHE A 517 10.89 18.37 -6.01
N LEU A 518 9.70 18.84 -5.65
CA LEU A 518 8.84 18.19 -4.64
C LEU A 518 8.47 16.76 -5.05
N ARG A 519 8.12 16.56 -6.33
CA ARG A 519 7.84 15.23 -6.89
C ARG A 519 9.03 14.29 -6.74
N ASN A 520 10.24 14.78 -7.04
CA ASN A 520 11.46 13.98 -6.87
C ASN A 520 11.72 13.68 -5.39
N MET A 521 11.61 14.67 -4.49
CA MET A 521 11.80 14.49 -3.05
C MET A 521 10.87 13.41 -2.47
N PHE A 522 9.59 13.44 -2.83
CA PHE A 522 8.58 12.52 -2.31
C PHE A 522 8.43 11.20 -3.08
N SER A 523 9.34 10.86 -3.99
CA SER A 523 9.25 9.60 -4.76
C SER A 523 9.50 8.32 -3.93
N ASN A 524 9.99 8.42 -2.69
CA ASN A 524 9.94 7.31 -1.71
C ASN A 524 8.67 7.32 -0.84
N GLU A 525 7.94 8.43 -0.82
CA GLU A 525 6.77 8.63 0.03
C GLU A 525 5.47 8.21 -0.67
N PHE A 526 5.40 8.47 -1.98
CA PHE A 526 4.22 8.24 -2.82
C PHE A 526 4.54 7.51 -4.12
N ILE A 527 3.51 6.93 -4.76
CA ILE A 527 3.64 6.24 -6.04
C ILE A 527 3.61 7.25 -7.18
N LEU A 528 4.80 7.57 -7.68
CA LEU A 528 5.01 8.50 -8.79
C LEU A 528 5.73 7.75 -9.92
N CYS A 529 5.04 7.54 -11.05
CA CYS A 529 5.58 6.77 -12.18
C CYS A 529 6.89 7.40 -12.71
N PRO A 530 7.99 6.65 -12.84
CA PRO A 530 9.24 7.19 -13.40
C PRO A 530 9.02 7.80 -14.80
N GLY A 531 9.62 8.95 -15.07
CA GLY A 531 9.51 9.64 -16.37
C GLY A 531 8.22 10.42 -16.61
N ALA A 532 7.23 10.35 -15.72
CA ALA A 532 5.91 11.00 -15.91
C ALA A 532 5.82 12.45 -15.36
N THR A 533 6.93 13.14 -15.08
CA THR A 533 6.91 14.45 -14.40
C THR A 533 6.09 15.50 -15.14
N VAL A 534 6.26 15.63 -16.46
CA VAL A 534 5.50 16.60 -17.27
C VAL A 534 4.01 16.25 -17.28
N GLN A 535 3.69 14.97 -17.45
CA GLN A 535 2.31 14.48 -17.46
C GLN A 535 1.61 14.74 -16.12
N ASP A 536 2.28 14.44 -15.00
CA ASP A 536 1.72 14.69 -13.66
C ASP A 536 1.49 16.19 -13.41
N PHE A 537 2.36 17.06 -13.93
CA PHE A 537 2.19 18.52 -13.83
C PHE A 537 1.01 19.03 -14.67
N GLU A 538 0.89 18.55 -15.91
CA GLU A 538 -0.22 18.89 -16.80
C GLU A 538 -1.56 18.39 -16.26
N GLU A 539 -1.59 17.17 -15.71
CA GLU A 539 -2.76 16.60 -15.02
C GLU A 539 -3.17 17.48 -13.82
N ALA A 540 -2.21 17.88 -12.98
CA ALA A 540 -2.46 18.77 -11.84
C ALA A 540 -3.03 20.14 -12.29
N CYS A 541 -2.44 20.74 -13.32
CA CYS A 541 -2.92 22.00 -13.89
C CYS A 541 -4.35 21.86 -14.42
N TYR A 542 -4.61 20.79 -15.19
CA TYR A 542 -5.93 20.52 -15.74
C TYR A 542 -6.99 20.41 -14.65
N LEU A 543 -6.73 19.62 -13.60
CA LEU A 543 -7.67 19.42 -12.49
C LEU A 543 -7.96 20.72 -11.75
N LEU A 544 -6.93 21.53 -11.46
CA LEU A 544 -7.10 22.79 -10.74
C LEU A 544 -7.74 23.89 -11.59
N VAL A 545 -7.53 23.91 -12.91
CA VAL A 545 -8.24 24.82 -13.81
C VAL A 545 -9.70 24.38 -13.95
N LYS A 546 -9.98 23.08 -14.08
CA LYS A 546 -11.34 22.52 -14.20
C LYS A 546 -12.21 22.89 -13.00
N THR A 547 -11.65 22.89 -11.79
CA THR A 547 -12.36 23.26 -10.55
C THR A 547 -12.39 24.77 -10.31
N GLY A 548 -11.85 25.57 -11.24
CA GLY A 548 -11.79 27.02 -11.15
C GLY A 548 -10.80 27.51 -10.08
N ALA A 549 -9.92 26.66 -9.57
CA ALA A 549 -8.95 27.02 -8.54
C ALA A 549 -7.74 27.79 -9.10
N LEU A 550 -7.38 27.53 -10.35
CA LEU A 550 -6.28 28.20 -11.05
C LEU A 550 -6.74 28.76 -12.41
N GLN A 551 -6.02 29.78 -12.88
CA GLN A 551 -5.96 30.19 -14.27
C GLN A 551 -4.52 30.01 -14.76
N VAL A 552 -4.33 29.23 -15.83
CA VAL A 552 -3.01 28.95 -16.38
C VAL A 552 -2.91 29.58 -17.76
N THR A 553 -2.01 30.54 -17.92
CA THR A 553 -1.66 31.14 -19.22
C THR A 553 -0.45 30.42 -19.81
N GLN A 554 0.04 30.88 -20.97
CA GLN A 554 1.27 30.32 -21.55
C GLN A 554 2.49 30.53 -20.65
N GLN A 555 2.54 31.62 -19.88
CA GLN A 555 3.72 32.01 -19.11
C GLN A 555 3.51 31.98 -17.58
N GLU A 556 2.27 32.05 -17.10
CA GLU A 556 1.97 32.23 -15.68
C GLU A 556 0.91 31.27 -15.15
N VAL A 557 0.98 31.01 -13.85
CA VAL A 557 -0.01 30.25 -13.08
C VAL A 557 -0.56 31.18 -12.01
N LEU A 558 -1.84 31.52 -12.11
CA LEU A 558 -2.52 32.47 -11.23
C LEU A 558 -3.58 31.76 -10.39
N VAL A 559 -3.63 32.10 -9.09
CA VAL A 559 -4.62 31.58 -8.16
C VAL A 559 -5.86 32.45 -8.21
N THR A 560 -7.04 31.84 -8.37
CA THR A 560 -8.32 32.57 -8.33
C THR A 560 -8.77 32.79 -6.89
N GLU A 561 -9.63 33.78 -6.64
CA GLU A 561 -10.20 34.02 -5.30
C GLU A 561 -10.94 32.78 -4.77
N ARG A 562 -11.72 32.12 -5.64
CA ARG A 562 -12.46 30.88 -5.30
C ARG A 562 -11.53 29.69 -5.06
N GLY A 563 -10.34 29.72 -5.67
CA GLY A 563 -9.31 28.68 -5.55
C GLY A 563 -8.57 28.65 -4.22
N HIS A 564 -8.61 29.75 -3.46
CA HIS A 564 -7.85 29.87 -2.21
C HIS A 564 -8.19 28.74 -1.21
N ARG A 565 -9.48 28.45 -1.01
CA ARG A 565 -9.93 27.35 -0.14
C ARG A 565 -9.37 25.99 -0.59
N THR A 566 -9.42 25.71 -1.90
CA THR A 566 -8.92 24.47 -2.49
C THR A 566 -7.41 24.34 -2.32
N LEU A 567 -6.64 25.41 -2.61
CA LEU A 567 -5.19 25.41 -2.44
C LEU A 567 -4.78 25.24 -0.98
N VAL A 568 -5.45 25.90 -0.04
CA VAL A 568 -5.19 25.73 1.40
C VAL A 568 -5.39 24.29 1.83
N PHE A 569 -6.51 23.67 1.46
CA PHE A 569 -6.75 22.23 1.72
C PHE A 569 -5.66 21.34 1.11
N LEU A 570 -5.34 21.55 -0.15
CA LEU A 570 -4.35 20.76 -0.88
C LEU A 570 -2.95 20.88 -0.28
N THR A 571 -2.51 22.08 0.07
CA THR A 571 -1.23 22.29 0.76
C THR A 571 -1.23 21.61 2.13
N SER A 572 -2.31 21.74 2.91
CA SER A 572 -2.46 21.05 4.21
C SER A 572 -2.39 19.52 4.11
N MET A 573 -2.73 18.92 2.97
CA MET A 573 -2.58 17.47 2.77
C MET A 573 -1.10 17.04 2.71
N LEU A 574 -0.19 17.91 2.24
CA LEU A 574 1.24 17.62 2.10
C LEU A 574 2.11 18.17 3.23
N ASP A 575 1.64 19.19 3.94
CA ASP A 575 2.39 19.84 5.04
C ASP A 575 2.96 18.87 6.09
N PRO A 576 2.25 17.82 6.57
CA PRO A 576 2.84 16.88 7.53
C PRO A 576 4.06 16.15 6.96
N PHE A 577 4.04 15.83 5.66
CA PHE A 577 5.15 15.18 4.97
C PHE A 577 6.31 16.15 4.76
N LEU A 578 6.00 17.39 4.36
CA LEU A 578 7.00 18.45 4.20
C LEU A 578 7.72 18.75 5.52
N GLN A 579 6.98 18.97 6.61
CA GLN A 579 7.56 19.20 7.94
C GLN A 579 8.36 17.98 8.43
N GLY A 580 7.92 16.76 8.10
CA GLY A 580 8.65 15.54 8.40
C GLY A 580 10.02 15.47 7.72
N TYR A 581 10.09 15.83 6.44
CA TYR A 581 11.36 15.87 5.70
C TYR A 581 12.27 17.01 6.19
N GLN A 582 11.70 18.18 6.48
CA GLN A 582 12.43 19.32 7.05
C GLN A 582 13.04 18.96 8.41
N VAL A 583 12.28 18.35 9.33
CA VAL A 583 12.78 18.03 10.68
C VAL A 583 13.86 16.95 10.64
N VAL A 584 13.79 16.01 9.69
CA VAL A 584 14.86 15.02 9.48
C VAL A 584 16.13 15.70 8.96
N CYS A 585 16.02 16.63 8.00
CA CYS A 585 17.16 17.41 7.53
C CYS A 585 17.81 18.19 8.67
N ARG A 586 17.00 18.87 9.49
CA ARG A 586 17.49 19.61 10.65
C ARG A 586 18.19 18.72 11.68
N PHE A 587 17.60 17.58 12.03
CA PHE A 587 18.23 16.61 12.92
C PHE A 587 19.61 16.18 12.39
N LEU A 588 19.71 15.91 11.08
CA LEU A 588 20.97 15.52 10.44
C LEU A 588 22.03 16.63 10.44
N CYS A 589 21.63 17.90 10.52
CA CYS A 589 22.54 19.04 10.59
C CYS A 589 22.91 19.41 12.04
N GLU A 590 21.99 19.29 12.99
CA GLU A 590 22.17 19.75 14.38
C GLU A 590 22.69 18.67 15.34
N GLU A 591 22.18 17.44 15.24
CA GLU A 591 22.40 16.40 16.26
C GLU A 591 23.00 15.08 15.72
N ALA A 592 23.18 14.93 14.39
CA ALA A 592 23.81 13.73 13.85
C ALA A 592 25.30 13.68 14.16
N THR A 593 25.71 12.68 14.93
CA THR A 593 27.11 12.37 15.21
C THR A 593 27.76 11.63 14.04
N GLU A 594 29.10 11.65 13.95
CA GLU A 594 29.84 10.91 12.91
C GLU A 594 29.64 9.39 12.95
N VAL A 595 29.07 8.87 14.05
CA VAL A 595 28.86 7.43 14.31
C VAL A 595 27.40 7.01 14.11
N LEU A 596 26.53 7.89 13.60
CA LEU A 596 25.10 7.56 13.44
C LEU A 596 24.89 6.34 12.53
N THR A 597 24.32 5.27 13.07
CA THR A 597 23.99 4.05 12.30
C THR A 597 22.53 4.04 11.85
N GLU A 598 22.22 3.28 10.79
CA GLU A 598 20.83 3.07 10.34
C GLU A 598 19.91 2.53 11.44
N LYS A 599 20.42 1.68 12.34
CA LYS A 599 19.64 1.12 13.45
C LYS A 599 19.29 2.18 14.50
N GLN A 600 20.18 3.15 14.73
CA GLN A 600 20.01 4.22 15.71
C GLN A 600 19.25 5.43 15.16
N PHE A 601 19.19 5.59 13.84
CA PHE A 601 18.56 6.74 13.17
C PHE A 601 17.13 7.01 13.66
N ILE A 602 16.23 6.01 13.61
CA ILE A 602 14.83 6.19 13.97
C ILE A 602 14.64 6.56 15.46
N PRO A 603 15.24 5.84 16.43
CA PRO A 603 15.21 6.26 17.83
C PRO A 603 15.73 7.69 18.07
N ALA A 604 16.83 8.08 17.42
CA ALA A 604 17.46 9.39 17.61
C ALA A 604 16.58 10.53 17.05
N VAL A 605 16.11 10.40 15.81
CA VAL A 605 15.19 11.37 15.17
C VAL A 605 13.91 11.51 15.99
N ARG A 606 13.34 10.41 16.49
CA ARG A 606 12.13 10.46 17.32
C ARG A 606 12.34 11.27 18.59
N LYS A 607 13.46 11.05 19.30
CA LYS A 607 13.80 11.82 20.51
C LYS A 607 13.89 13.32 20.21
N PHE A 608 14.53 13.68 19.09
CA PHE A 608 14.59 15.06 18.61
C PHE A 608 13.21 15.65 18.34
N ILE A 609 12.36 14.90 17.63
CA ILE A 609 10.99 15.32 17.31
C ILE A 609 10.14 15.52 18.57
N ILE A 610 10.18 14.59 19.54
CA ILE A 610 9.42 14.71 20.79
C ILE A 610 9.79 15.98 21.54
N LYS A 611 11.09 16.26 21.69
CA LYS A 611 11.60 17.50 22.29
C LYS A 611 11.02 18.76 21.63
N HIS A 612 10.94 18.77 20.30
CA HIS A 612 10.42 19.92 19.55
C HIS A 612 8.89 20.01 19.52
N LEU A 613 8.16 18.90 19.59
CA LEU A 613 6.70 18.88 19.74
C LEU A 613 6.28 19.38 21.13
N VAL A 614 6.92 18.90 22.19
CA VAL A 614 6.67 19.36 23.57
C VAL A 614 6.98 20.85 23.72
N ALA A 615 8.02 21.35 23.04
CA ALA A 615 8.35 22.77 22.99
C ALA A 615 7.44 23.62 22.08
N GLY A 616 6.43 23.02 21.42
CA GLY A 616 5.51 23.72 20.52
C GLY A 616 6.13 24.26 19.23
N ARG A 617 7.32 23.76 18.85
CA ARG A 617 8.04 24.19 17.63
C ARG A 617 7.57 23.46 16.37
N LEU A 618 6.98 22.28 16.55
CA LEU A 618 6.41 21.47 15.46
C LEU A 618 4.89 21.48 15.55
N ARG A 619 4.24 21.40 14.39
CA ARG A 619 2.78 21.52 14.27
C ARG A 619 2.09 20.16 14.09
N TYR A 620 2.74 19.25 13.37
CA TYR A 620 2.17 17.98 12.96
C TYR A 620 2.74 16.84 13.79
N THR A 621 1.88 16.14 14.52
CA THR A 621 2.27 14.96 15.30
C THR A 621 2.63 13.78 14.39
N GLU A 622 2.15 13.77 13.14
CA GLU A 622 2.44 12.73 12.14
C GLU A 622 3.94 12.55 11.86
N VAL A 623 4.77 13.57 12.14
CA VAL A 623 6.22 13.49 11.95
C VAL A 623 6.90 12.42 12.84
N LEU A 624 6.21 11.94 13.89
CA LEU A 624 6.63 10.80 14.71
C LEU A 624 6.58 9.44 13.97
N SER A 625 5.92 9.38 12.81
CA SER A 625 5.82 8.17 12.00
C SER A 625 7.20 7.66 11.56
N SER A 626 7.56 6.46 12.00
CA SER A 626 8.82 5.84 11.57
C SER A 626 8.88 5.56 10.08
N ASP A 627 7.75 5.38 9.40
CA ASP A 627 7.73 5.21 7.95
C ASP A 627 8.08 6.50 7.22
N LEU A 628 7.55 7.65 7.69
CA LEU A 628 7.92 8.96 7.15
C LEU A 628 9.42 9.23 7.31
N GLN A 629 9.96 8.92 8.49
CA GLN A 629 11.39 9.08 8.79
C GLN A 629 12.26 8.18 7.90
N LYS A 630 11.87 6.91 7.70
CA LYS A 630 12.58 5.98 6.80
C LYS A 630 12.53 6.45 5.34
N ASN A 631 11.39 6.93 4.87
CA ASN A 631 11.23 7.43 3.51
C ASN A 631 12.03 8.72 3.27
N SER A 632 12.05 9.63 4.25
CA SER A 632 12.91 10.81 4.22
C SER A 632 14.38 10.42 4.13
N LEU A 633 14.86 9.46 4.95
CA LEU A 633 16.23 8.97 4.85
C LEU A 633 16.51 8.32 3.50
N ALA A 634 15.58 7.51 2.97
CA ALA A 634 15.71 6.89 1.65
C ALA A 634 15.81 7.93 0.52
N ALA A 635 15.07 9.02 0.61
CA ALA A 635 15.15 10.13 -0.35
C ALA A 635 16.50 10.83 -0.28
N LEU A 636 17.00 11.14 0.93
CA LEU A 636 18.31 11.77 1.12
C LEU A 636 19.46 10.88 0.66
N LEU A 637 19.34 9.56 0.83
CA LEU A 637 20.28 8.57 0.30
C LEU A 637 20.28 8.55 -1.23
N ARG A 638 19.09 8.54 -1.86
CA ARG A 638 18.97 8.60 -3.33
C ARG A 638 19.58 9.87 -3.91
N LEU A 639 19.37 11.01 -3.25
CA LEU A 639 19.85 12.32 -3.68
C LEU A 639 21.35 12.54 -3.35
N GLY A 640 21.99 11.60 -2.64
CA GLY A 640 23.40 11.69 -2.29
C GLY A 640 23.73 12.65 -1.14
N ALA A 641 22.71 13.20 -0.48
CA ALA A 641 22.84 14.07 0.70
C ALA A 641 23.29 13.26 1.95
N VAL A 642 22.94 11.98 1.99
CA VAL A 642 23.46 11.01 2.96
C VAL A 642 24.09 9.85 2.19
N ARG A 643 25.18 9.27 2.70
CA ARG A 643 25.84 8.10 2.11
C ARG A 643 26.03 7.02 3.16
N LYS A 644 25.84 5.75 2.76
CA LYS A 644 26.13 4.59 3.60
C LYS A 644 27.60 4.20 3.44
N ILE A 645 28.34 4.12 4.54
CA ILE A 645 29.73 3.63 4.54
C ILE A 645 29.73 2.16 4.97
N LYS A 646 30.42 1.32 4.19
CA LYS A 646 30.69 -0.07 4.56
C LYS A 646 31.96 -0.10 5.43
N GLY A 647 31.82 0.00 6.75
CA GLY A 647 32.89 -0.12 7.74
C GLY A 647 32.67 -1.28 8.73
N ALA A 648 33.52 -1.38 9.76
CA ALA A 648 33.49 -2.46 10.78
C ALA A 648 32.14 -2.59 11.52
N GLU A 649 31.42 -1.46 11.68
CA GLU A 649 29.99 -1.45 11.99
C GLU A 649 29.20 -1.24 10.69
N GLN A 650 28.62 -2.31 10.15
CA GLN A 650 27.80 -2.22 8.93
C GLN A 650 26.67 -1.19 9.10
N GLY A 651 26.67 -0.12 8.30
CA GLY A 651 25.54 0.80 8.18
C GLY A 651 25.71 2.19 8.81
N THR A 652 26.94 2.70 8.98
CA THR A 652 27.17 4.10 9.37
C THR A 652 26.73 5.07 8.26
N LEU A 653 26.05 6.14 8.65
CA LEU A 653 25.53 7.19 7.77
C LEU A 653 26.45 8.41 7.80
N LYS A 654 27.02 8.76 6.64
CA LYS A 654 27.78 10.00 6.45
C LYS A 654 26.89 11.07 5.83
N VAL A 655 26.77 12.20 6.52
CA VAL A 655 25.92 13.33 6.12
C VAL A 655 26.75 14.36 5.35
N ASN A 656 26.23 14.82 4.20
CA ASN A 656 26.72 16.02 3.52
C ASN A 656 25.89 17.22 3.99
N THR A 657 26.35 17.89 5.04
CA THR A 657 25.60 18.98 5.72
C THR A 657 25.26 20.13 4.78
N VAL A 658 26.13 20.48 3.83
CA VAL A 658 25.87 21.53 2.84
C VAL A 658 24.69 21.16 1.95
N MET A 659 24.65 19.93 1.45
CA MET A 659 23.56 19.45 0.61
C MET A 659 22.26 19.30 1.41
N VAL A 660 22.33 18.80 2.65
CA VAL A 660 21.15 18.68 3.52
C VAL A 660 20.55 20.06 3.84
N ASN A 661 21.37 21.05 4.18
CA ASN A 661 20.91 22.43 4.41
C ASN A 661 20.26 23.02 3.14
N SER A 662 20.88 22.85 1.97
CA SER A 662 20.30 23.31 0.71
C SER A 662 18.94 22.65 0.41
N LEU A 663 18.78 21.37 0.72
CA LEU A 663 17.51 20.67 0.59
C LEU A 663 16.47 21.18 1.61
N GLU A 664 16.86 21.41 2.87
CA GLU A 664 15.97 22.01 3.90
C GLU A 664 15.49 23.39 3.46
N ASP A 665 16.39 24.24 2.96
CA ASP A 665 16.06 25.58 2.47
C ASP A 665 15.07 25.52 1.30
N THR A 666 15.29 24.62 0.34
CA THR A 666 14.42 24.43 -0.82
C THR A 666 13.04 23.86 -0.45
N LEU A 667 12.97 23.06 0.63
CA LEU A 667 11.70 22.62 1.21
C LEU A 667 10.96 23.76 1.95
N GLY A 668 11.49 24.99 1.97
CA GLY A 668 10.89 26.15 2.59
C GLY A 668 11.40 26.42 4.01
N GLY A 669 12.71 26.28 4.24
CA GLY A 669 13.41 26.32 5.53
C GLY A 669 13.26 27.60 6.36
N LYS A 670 12.05 27.88 6.85
CA LYS A 670 11.73 28.55 8.13
C LYS A 670 10.41 27.94 8.61
N LEU A 671 10.43 27.21 9.73
CA LEU A 671 9.18 26.84 10.43
C LEU A 671 8.35 28.13 10.54
N PRO A 672 7.06 28.15 10.18
CA PRO A 672 6.37 29.41 10.03
C PRO A 672 6.21 30.08 11.40
N THR A 673 7.08 31.04 11.70
CA THR A 673 6.70 32.20 12.50
C THR A 673 5.69 32.96 11.65
N GLN A 674 4.52 33.22 12.23
CA GLN A 674 3.40 33.90 11.57
C GLN A 674 3.89 35.01 10.64
N LYS A 675 3.73 34.82 9.33
CA LYS A 675 3.61 35.92 8.39
C LYS A 675 2.31 35.72 7.62
N ALA A 676 1.30 36.47 8.04
CA ALA A 676 0.23 36.87 7.14
C ALA A 676 0.85 37.81 6.10
N VAL A 677 0.78 37.45 4.84
CA VAL A 677 0.87 38.44 3.76
C VAL A 677 -0.42 38.30 2.97
N VAL A 678 -1.43 39.03 3.44
CA VAL A 678 -2.56 39.44 2.63
C VAL A 678 -2.00 40.53 1.72
N ALA A 679 -1.90 40.26 0.41
CA ALA A 679 -1.80 41.33 -0.56
C ALA A 679 -3.24 41.74 -0.92
N ARG A 680 -3.65 42.93 -0.45
CA ARG A 680 -4.75 43.68 -1.04
C ARG A 680 -4.20 44.34 -2.31
N LEU A 681 -4.78 44.03 -3.46
CA LEU A 681 -5.42 44.96 -4.39
C LEU A 681 -6.04 44.18 -5.55
#